data_AF-A0A8H3VRX1-F1
#
_entry.id   AF-A0A8H3VRX1-F1
#
_cell.length_a   1.000
_cell.length_b   1.000
_cell.length_c   1.000
_cell.angle_alpha   90.00
_cell.angle_beta   90.00
_cell.angle_gamma   90.00
#
_symmetry.space_group_name_H-M   'P 1'
#
loop_
_entity.id
_entity.type
_entity.pdbx_description
1 polymer ?
#
loop_
_entity_poly.entity_id
_entity_poly.type
_entity_poly.pdbx_seq_one_letter_code
_entity_poly.pdbx_strand_id
1 'polypeptide(L)'
;MVQKTLHTQRLTLHPLGPEHKAALYDLDTNSEMMRYIFTGKPLTMEESTMVFSHLLQIAATDDRLGCWVGYSGNEFVGWWVLAPSENKTEGQDTPTPNDKRVEIGMRVSPNVWRQGYAKEGLQAMLRYCVEDLGAEEVYGETMAVNMGSRNAMAKCGLKHVRTWHNKYEDFTPAPGIEEGEVEYRMTKEEWLSLNSNNSTIYIAWRRYASALGPGHQQTYGSTDPIQHSAITASGKENNTATVASETESGDAALPDTNAQRGVQKIEAVTAAWSKWSLAALLFNIWMIFLVNGLRLSVLSSLTPYVTSSFSSHSLLTVIYIVASALVSATYIPMAKLLDVWGRAEGFLLMVSCATLGTILMATSKNLATFCAAEVFYSIGFAGIIYTVAVLAADVTSLRNRGLAFAFTSSPYMITAFAGSRAAQGFLDNVSWQWGFGAFAIIVPVVCAPLYILLKFHFSKAKDHGIIAPERSPYSLPRQFWEGVIEFDLPGVFLFAAGLTVFLLPFTLASTAPSGWKTPYIIAMIVVGFAVLVAFALYETHLARSPFLNHKFLTDRTVIGACLFNFTYQISYYCWNSYFTSFLQVVCNLSVANAGYVNSTFQVVSGVLLFIVGYFIRLTGRFKWLFFACLPIYMLGLGLMIHFRQPNQYIGYIVMCEIFISVGGSVFVLLVQIAVLACVDHQHVAAVLALLYVTGGIGDAVGNTVSGAIWTNTFAKELARKLPAEELPKLVTIYSSLKVQLAYPVGSEGRVAIQEAYGYAQTRMLAAGVGIMTLCFLWAFLIRNLNVKVNKQTKGVVF
;
A
#
# COMPACT_ATOMS: atom_id res chain seq x y z
N MET A 1 -8.28 -55.99 -16.78
CA MET A 1 -7.07 -56.10 -15.93
C MET A 1 -7.44 -55.58 -14.55
N VAL A 2 -6.96 -56.20 -13.46
CA VAL A 2 -7.23 -55.70 -12.10
C VAL A 2 -6.28 -54.53 -11.82
N GLN A 3 -6.81 -53.40 -11.31
CA GLN A 3 -5.99 -52.25 -10.90
C GLN A 3 -4.84 -52.69 -10.00
N LYS A 4 -3.64 -52.14 -10.23
CA LYS A 4 -2.43 -52.53 -9.49
C LYS A 4 -2.43 -51.91 -8.09
N THR A 5 -2.04 -52.69 -7.08
CA THR A 5 -1.69 -52.15 -5.76
C THR A 5 -0.42 -51.29 -5.87
N LEU A 6 -0.49 -50.05 -5.39
CA LEU A 6 0.65 -49.13 -5.40
C LEU A 6 1.33 -49.13 -4.02
N HIS A 7 2.67 -49.01 -4.02
CA HIS A 7 3.46 -49.02 -2.79
C HIS A 7 4.28 -47.75 -2.67
N THR A 8 4.35 -47.23 -1.45
CA THR A 8 5.22 -46.11 -1.07
C THR A 8 6.16 -46.56 0.05
N GLN A 9 6.90 -45.63 0.66
CA GLN A 9 7.79 -45.95 1.78
C GLN A 9 7.00 -46.45 3.01
N ARG A 10 5.81 -45.90 3.24
CA ARG A 10 4.99 -46.16 4.43
C ARG A 10 3.54 -46.57 4.15
N LEU A 11 3.06 -46.43 2.90
CA LEU A 11 1.69 -46.73 2.50
C LEU A 11 1.64 -47.90 1.52
N THR A 12 0.61 -48.73 1.68
CA THR A 12 0.13 -49.63 0.64
C THR A 12 -1.24 -49.15 0.18
N LEU A 13 -1.37 -48.83 -1.10
CA LEU A 13 -2.57 -48.32 -1.73
C LEU A 13 -3.26 -49.47 -2.47
N HIS A 14 -4.33 -50.02 -1.89
CA HIS A 14 -5.12 -51.10 -2.45
C HIS A 14 -6.25 -50.55 -3.33
N PRO A 15 -6.58 -51.17 -4.48
CA PRO A 15 -7.77 -50.82 -5.23
C PRO A 15 -9.04 -50.83 -4.36
N LEU A 16 -9.94 -49.88 -4.58
CA LEU A 16 -11.18 -49.77 -3.82
C LEU A 16 -12.11 -50.96 -4.10
N GLY A 17 -12.29 -51.83 -3.11
CA GLY A 17 -13.30 -52.90 -3.10
C GLY A 17 -14.45 -52.70 -2.09
N PRO A 18 -15.53 -53.49 -2.18
CA PRO A 18 -16.69 -53.46 -1.27
C PRO A 18 -16.33 -53.51 0.24
N GLU A 19 -15.24 -54.19 0.58
CA GLU A 19 -14.72 -54.32 1.94
C GLU A 19 -14.32 -53.00 2.59
N HIS A 20 -14.01 -51.97 1.80
CA HIS A 20 -13.60 -50.66 2.30
C HIS A 20 -14.77 -49.72 2.63
N LYS A 21 -16.02 -50.14 2.36
CA LYS A 21 -17.21 -49.29 2.52
C LYS A 21 -17.33 -48.68 3.92
N ALA A 22 -17.06 -49.48 4.96
CA ALA A 22 -17.13 -49.02 6.35
C ALA A 22 -16.10 -47.91 6.64
N ALA A 23 -14.85 -48.08 6.18
CA ALA A 23 -13.78 -47.10 6.41
C ALA A 23 -14.03 -45.76 5.67
N LEU A 24 -14.61 -45.80 4.47
CA LEU A 24 -15.00 -44.59 3.75
C LEU A 24 -16.19 -43.89 4.41
N TYR A 25 -17.16 -44.64 4.94
CA TYR A 25 -18.26 -44.08 5.70
C TYR A 25 -17.78 -43.34 6.97
N ASP A 26 -16.86 -43.93 7.72
CA ASP A 26 -16.27 -43.29 8.90
C ASP A 26 -15.52 -41.99 8.53
N LEU A 27 -14.86 -41.98 7.38
CA LEU A 27 -14.16 -40.81 6.87
C LEU A 27 -15.14 -39.70 6.43
N ASP A 28 -16.19 -40.07 5.68
CA ASP A 28 -17.20 -39.16 5.13
C ASP A 28 -18.16 -38.59 6.18
N THR A 29 -18.29 -39.25 7.33
CA THR A 29 -19.06 -38.76 8.49
C THR A 29 -18.22 -37.89 9.44
N ASN A 30 -16.92 -37.75 9.21
CA ASN A 30 -16.05 -36.91 10.01
C ASN A 30 -16.21 -35.42 9.65
N SER A 31 -16.62 -34.60 10.63
CA SER A 31 -16.87 -33.17 10.44
C SER A 31 -15.64 -32.33 10.08
N GLU A 32 -14.44 -32.69 10.57
CA GLU A 32 -13.21 -31.98 10.20
C GLU A 32 -12.79 -32.30 8.77
N MET A 33 -12.97 -33.55 8.33
CA MET A 33 -12.67 -34.00 6.97
C MET A 33 -13.59 -33.32 5.95
N MET A 34 -14.89 -33.33 6.20
CA MET A 34 -15.90 -32.77 5.28
C MET A 34 -15.95 -31.26 5.24
N ARG A 35 -15.24 -30.55 6.14
CA ARG A 35 -15.28 -29.08 6.28
C ARG A 35 -15.11 -28.31 4.96
N TYR A 36 -14.30 -28.82 4.03
CA TYR A 36 -13.99 -28.17 2.74
C TYR A 36 -14.52 -28.96 1.53
N ILE A 37 -15.54 -29.81 1.73
CA ILE A 37 -16.04 -30.72 0.70
C ILE A 37 -17.56 -30.59 0.64
N PHE A 38 -18.12 -30.50 -0.58
CA PHE A 38 -19.56 -30.31 -0.81
C PHE A 38 -20.14 -29.13 0.00
N THR A 39 -21.01 -29.41 0.97
CA THR A 39 -21.70 -28.41 1.80
C THR A 39 -20.94 -28.08 3.10
N GLY A 40 -19.75 -28.67 3.32
CA GLY A 40 -19.00 -28.48 4.56
C GLY A 40 -19.57 -29.25 5.75
N LYS A 41 -20.47 -30.21 5.52
CA LYS A 41 -21.16 -31.00 6.56
C LYS A 41 -20.83 -32.49 6.41
N PRO A 42 -20.79 -33.27 7.51
CA PRO A 42 -20.76 -34.74 7.44
C PRO A 42 -21.83 -35.30 6.51
N LEU A 43 -21.47 -36.29 5.70
CA LEU A 43 -22.43 -36.96 4.83
C LEU A 43 -23.34 -37.89 5.62
N THR A 44 -24.58 -38.05 5.17
CA THR A 44 -25.47 -39.12 5.63
C THR A 44 -25.01 -40.47 5.09
N MET A 45 -25.53 -41.58 5.66
CA MET A 45 -25.24 -42.94 5.16
C MET A 45 -25.64 -43.13 3.69
N GLU A 46 -26.74 -42.52 3.26
CA GLU A 46 -27.18 -42.55 1.86
C GLU A 46 -26.20 -41.79 0.96
N GLU A 47 -25.82 -40.56 1.33
CA GLU A 47 -24.86 -39.74 0.58
C GLU A 47 -23.47 -40.37 0.51
N SER A 48 -22.96 -40.91 1.62
CA SER A 48 -21.67 -41.62 1.60
C SER A 48 -21.74 -42.90 0.77
N THR A 49 -22.88 -43.61 0.77
CA THR A 49 -23.09 -44.75 -0.14
C THR A 49 -23.08 -44.31 -1.60
N MET A 50 -23.66 -43.16 -1.93
CA MET A 50 -23.61 -42.58 -3.29
C MET A 50 -22.17 -42.24 -3.70
N VAL A 51 -21.39 -41.60 -2.83
CA VAL A 51 -19.97 -41.31 -3.09
C VAL A 51 -19.16 -42.60 -3.27
N PHE A 52 -19.38 -43.61 -2.43
CA PHE A 52 -18.73 -44.91 -2.54
C PHE A 52 -19.05 -45.59 -3.87
N SER A 53 -20.32 -45.62 -4.27
CA SER A 53 -20.76 -46.16 -5.57
C SER A 53 -20.14 -45.39 -6.75
N HIS A 54 -20.03 -44.07 -6.64
CA HIS A 54 -19.38 -43.26 -7.68
C HIS A 54 -17.88 -43.57 -7.80
N LEU A 55 -17.16 -43.68 -6.68
CA LEU A 55 -15.74 -44.03 -6.69
C LEU A 55 -15.48 -45.43 -7.28
N LEU A 56 -16.37 -46.40 -7.02
CA LEU A 56 -16.33 -47.72 -7.67
C LEU A 56 -16.62 -47.63 -9.18
N GLN A 57 -17.54 -46.76 -9.58
CA GLN A 57 -17.87 -46.56 -11.00
C GLN A 57 -16.69 -45.97 -11.78
N ILE A 58 -15.91 -45.06 -11.19
CA ILE A 58 -14.69 -44.53 -11.83
C ILE A 58 -13.74 -45.69 -12.17
N ALA A 59 -13.54 -46.64 -11.25
CA ALA A 59 -12.70 -47.82 -11.50
C ALA A 59 -13.28 -48.76 -12.58
N ALA A 60 -14.60 -48.72 -12.83
CA ALA A 60 -15.24 -49.49 -13.89
C ALA A 60 -15.18 -48.82 -15.27
N THR A 61 -14.84 -47.53 -15.35
CA THR A 61 -14.75 -46.81 -16.64
C THR A 61 -13.46 -47.11 -17.41
N ASP A 62 -12.35 -47.26 -16.71
CA ASP A 62 -11.06 -47.67 -17.27
C ASP A 62 -10.32 -48.46 -16.20
N ASP A 63 -9.94 -49.70 -16.51
CA ASP A 63 -9.18 -50.60 -15.64
C ASP A 63 -7.86 -50.00 -15.12
N ARG A 64 -7.40 -48.90 -15.74
CA ARG A 64 -6.18 -48.17 -15.40
C ARG A 64 -6.42 -47.00 -14.44
N LEU A 65 -7.64 -46.45 -14.39
CA LEU A 65 -8.07 -45.36 -13.51
C LEU A 65 -8.92 -45.90 -12.37
N GLY A 66 -9.24 -45.08 -11.37
CA GLY A 66 -10.10 -45.47 -10.25
C GLY A 66 -9.62 -44.97 -8.90
N CYS A 67 -10.10 -45.60 -7.83
CA CYS A 67 -9.82 -45.18 -6.46
C CYS A 67 -8.98 -46.23 -5.73
N TRP A 68 -8.02 -45.78 -4.93
CA TRP A 68 -7.22 -46.62 -4.06
C TRP A 68 -7.34 -46.18 -2.60
N VAL A 69 -7.40 -47.16 -1.71
CA VAL A 69 -7.43 -46.99 -0.26
C VAL A 69 -6.05 -47.25 0.30
N GLY A 70 -5.53 -46.31 1.08
CA GLY A 70 -4.20 -46.39 1.68
C GLY A 70 -4.19 -46.87 3.12
N TYR A 71 -3.28 -47.79 3.40
CA TYR A 71 -2.99 -48.30 4.74
C TYR A 71 -1.52 -48.08 5.10
N SER A 72 -1.25 -47.73 6.36
CA SER A 72 0.09 -47.79 6.96
C SER A 72 0.11 -48.91 7.99
N GLY A 73 0.75 -50.03 7.66
CA GLY A 73 0.55 -51.28 8.41
C GLY A 73 -0.92 -51.72 8.33
N ASN A 74 -1.59 -51.84 9.48
CA ASN A 74 -3.01 -52.20 9.57
C ASN A 74 -3.93 -50.97 9.76
N GLU A 75 -3.39 -49.76 9.80
CA GLU A 75 -4.17 -48.53 10.04
C GLU A 75 -4.63 -47.90 8.72
N PHE A 76 -5.93 -47.62 8.60
CA PHE A 76 -6.51 -46.91 7.46
C PHE A 76 -6.11 -45.43 7.49
N VAL A 77 -5.56 -44.93 6.38
CA VAL A 77 -5.05 -43.56 6.26
C VAL A 77 -5.99 -42.66 5.48
N GLY A 78 -6.64 -43.19 4.44
CA GLY A 78 -7.51 -42.42 3.54
C GLY A 78 -7.58 -43.04 2.15
N TRP A 79 -8.08 -42.29 1.17
CA TRP A 79 -8.15 -42.71 -0.22
C TRP A 79 -7.64 -41.65 -1.20
N TRP A 80 -7.20 -42.12 -2.36
CA TRP A 80 -6.74 -41.32 -3.49
C TRP A 80 -7.43 -41.81 -4.76
N VAL A 81 -7.82 -40.89 -5.64
CA VAL A 81 -8.54 -41.21 -6.88
C VAL A 81 -7.82 -40.63 -8.08
N LEU A 82 -7.85 -41.38 -9.17
CA LEU A 82 -7.55 -40.94 -10.52
C LEU A 82 -8.83 -41.04 -11.35
N ALA A 83 -9.37 -39.91 -11.77
CA ALA A 83 -10.60 -39.85 -12.54
C ALA A 83 -10.31 -39.39 -13.98
N PRO A 84 -11.08 -39.88 -14.98
CA PRO A 84 -10.96 -39.40 -16.34
C PRO A 84 -11.31 -37.91 -16.42
N SER A 85 -10.55 -37.13 -17.18
CA SER A 85 -10.86 -35.72 -17.39
C SER A 85 -11.88 -35.54 -18.51
N GLU A 86 -12.78 -34.59 -18.31
CA GLU A 86 -13.72 -34.13 -19.32
C GLU A 86 -13.26 -32.80 -19.92
N ASN A 87 -13.23 -32.67 -21.24
CA ASN A 87 -13.07 -31.37 -21.89
C ASN A 87 -14.36 -30.57 -21.73
N LYS A 88 -14.36 -29.58 -20.83
CA LYS A 88 -15.39 -28.54 -20.76
C LYS A 88 -14.88 -27.28 -21.47
N THR A 89 -15.34 -27.06 -22.70
CA THR A 89 -15.17 -25.77 -23.39
C THR A 89 -16.37 -24.89 -23.05
N GLU A 90 -16.16 -23.62 -22.70
CA GLU A 90 -17.26 -22.67 -22.44
C GLU A 90 -18.23 -22.63 -23.64
N GLY A 91 -19.49 -22.98 -23.41
CA GLY A 91 -20.55 -23.00 -24.43
C GLY A 91 -20.91 -24.37 -25.04
N GLN A 92 -20.38 -25.48 -24.51
CA GLN A 92 -20.70 -26.84 -24.99
C GLN A 92 -21.36 -27.67 -23.86
N ASP A 93 -22.61 -28.07 -24.05
CA ASP A 93 -23.43 -28.76 -23.02
C ASP A 93 -23.05 -30.23 -22.79
N THR A 94 -22.26 -30.84 -23.68
CA THR A 94 -21.83 -32.24 -23.57
C THR A 94 -20.30 -32.34 -23.48
N PRO A 95 -19.74 -32.81 -22.35
CA PRO A 95 -18.30 -32.99 -22.20
C PRO A 95 -17.78 -34.08 -23.14
N THR A 96 -16.57 -33.88 -23.70
CA THR A 96 -15.88 -34.92 -24.49
C THR A 96 -14.74 -35.54 -23.65
N PRO A 97 -14.57 -36.88 -23.67
CA PRO A 97 -13.49 -37.54 -22.92
C PRO A 97 -12.11 -37.06 -23.37
N ASN A 98 -11.22 -36.75 -22.43
CA ASN A 98 -9.83 -36.40 -22.70
C ASN A 98 -8.87 -37.50 -22.25
N ASP A 99 -8.48 -38.37 -23.17
CA ASP A 99 -7.60 -39.52 -22.89
C ASP A 99 -6.17 -39.12 -22.47
N LYS A 100 -5.81 -37.84 -22.53
CA LYS A 100 -4.46 -37.33 -22.24
C LYS A 100 -4.35 -36.57 -20.92
N ARG A 101 -5.48 -36.25 -20.28
CA ARG A 101 -5.56 -35.46 -19.05
C ARG A 101 -6.27 -36.26 -17.96
N VAL A 102 -5.69 -36.32 -16.77
CA VAL A 102 -6.23 -37.09 -15.64
C VAL A 102 -6.45 -36.18 -14.43
N GLU A 103 -7.57 -36.33 -13.76
CA GLU A 103 -7.85 -35.64 -12.50
C GLU A 103 -7.35 -36.48 -11.31
N ILE A 104 -6.69 -35.82 -10.35
CA ILE A 104 -6.22 -36.43 -9.11
C ILE A 104 -6.94 -35.83 -7.90
N GLY A 105 -7.45 -36.70 -7.03
CA GLY A 105 -8.13 -36.31 -5.78
C GLY A 105 -7.71 -37.17 -4.60
N MET A 106 -8.01 -36.70 -3.38
CA MET A 106 -7.76 -37.47 -2.16
C MET A 106 -8.66 -37.05 -1.00
N ARG A 107 -8.89 -37.96 -0.06
CA ARG A 107 -9.37 -37.66 1.29
C ARG A 107 -8.51 -38.43 2.29
N VAL A 108 -7.85 -37.71 3.19
CA VAL A 108 -6.96 -38.28 4.20
C VAL A 108 -7.56 -38.05 5.58
N SER A 109 -7.53 -39.07 6.43
CA SER A 109 -8.08 -39.00 7.79
C SER A 109 -7.43 -37.88 8.62
N PRO A 110 -8.22 -37.06 9.35
CA PRO A 110 -7.70 -36.03 10.24
C PRO A 110 -6.69 -36.54 11.28
N ASN A 111 -6.85 -37.80 11.73
CA ASN A 111 -5.98 -38.43 12.72
C ASN A 111 -4.51 -38.51 12.29
N VAL A 112 -4.26 -38.51 10.98
CA VAL A 112 -2.93 -38.68 10.38
C VAL A 112 -2.48 -37.46 9.57
N TRP A 113 -3.20 -36.33 9.70
CA TRP A 113 -2.79 -35.08 9.08
C TRP A 113 -1.42 -34.60 9.58
N ARG A 114 -0.72 -33.84 8.74
CA ARG A 114 0.64 -33.30 9.00
C ARG A 114 1.75 -34.35 9.14
N GLN A 115 1.46 -35.64 8.98
CA GLN A 115 2.47 -36.72 8.96
C GLN A 115 3.03 -37.04 7.56
N GLY A 116 2.59 -36.30 6.53
CA GLY A 116 3.10 -36.38 5.16
C GLY A 116 2.40 -37.40 4.25
N TYR A 117 1.45 -38.19 4.76
CA TYR A 117 0.79 -39.25 3.97
C TYR A 117 0.04 -38.75 2.73
N ALA A 118 -0.62 -37.59 2.82
CA ALA A 118 -1.30 -36.95 1.67
C ALA A 118 -0.36 -36.75 0.48
N LYS A 119 0.82 -36.18 0.75
CA LYS A 119 1.89 -35.97 -0.25
C LYS A 119 2.39 -37.32 -0.77
N GLU A 120 2.65 -38.26 0.13
CA GLU A 120 3.23 -39.56 -0.22
C GLU A 120 2.32 -40.36 -1.17
N GLY A 121 1.01 -40.42 -0.88
CA GLY A 121 0.04 -41.06 -1.75
C GLY A 121 -0.14 -40.32 -3.08
N LEU A 122 -0.20 -38.97 -3.08
CA LEU A 122 -0.25 -38.18 -4.31
C LEU A 122 0.99 -38.41 -5.20
N GLN A 123 2.19 -38.49 -4.64
CA GLN A 123 3.40 -38.76 -5.41
C GLN A 123 3.40 -40.15 -6.05
N ALA A 124 2.83 -41.16 -5.38
CA ALA A 124 2.68 -42.50 -5.94
C ALA A 124 1.68 -42.52 -7.11
N MET A 125 0.56 -41.82 -6.95
CA MET A 125 -0.44 -41.66 -8.01
C MET A 125 0.12 -40.91 -9.22
N LEU A 126 0.84 -39.80 -9.00
CA LEU A 126 1.47 -39.03 -10.07
C LEU A 126 2.51 -39.85 -10.83
N ARG A 127 3.31 -40.64 -10.12
CA ARG A 127 4.24 -41.58 -10.74
C ARG A 127 3.49 -42.56 -11.64
N TYR A 128 2.46 -43.21 -11.12
CA TYR A 128 1.64 -44.16 -11.86
C TYR A 128 0.99 -43.50 -13.09
N CYS A 129 0.40 -42.31 -12.96
CA CYS A 129 -0.17 -41.55 -14.08
C CYS A 129 0.85 -41.26 -15.19
N VAL A 130 2.04 -40.79 -14.85
CA VAL A 130 3.00 -40.31 -15.85
C VAL A 130 3.85 -41.45 -16.43
N GLU A 131 4.27 -42.40 -15.59
CA GLU A 131 5.20 -43.46 -15.96
C GLU A 131 4.49 -44.73 -16.47
N ASP A 132 3.38 -45.14 -15.85
CA ASP A 132 2.65 -46.34 -16.23
C ASP A 132 1.49 -46.04 -17.20
N LEU A 133 0.72 -44.97 -16.96
CA LEU A 133 -0.43 -44.61 -17.82
C LEU A 133 -0.06 -43.72 -19.00
N GLY A 134 1.07 -43.03 -18.92
CA GLY A 134 1.55 -42.13 -19.96
C GLY A 134 0.75 -40.83 -20.12
N ALA A 135 0.03 -40.39 -19.09
CA ALA A 135 -0.74 -39.13 -19.10
C ALA A 135 0.17 -37.94 -19.45
N GLU A 136 -0.30 -37.04 -20.33
CA GLU A 136 0.44 -35.84 -20.71
C GLU A 136 0.29 -34.73 -19.66
N GLU A 137 -0.84 -34.71 -18.97
CA GLU A 137 -1.17 -33.73 -17.93
C GLU A 137 -1.98 -34.35 -16.78
N VAL A 138 -1.66 -33.95 -15.54
CA VAL A 138 -2.44 -34.28 -14.35
C VAL A 138 -2.84 -32.99 -13.64
N TYR A 139 -4.11 -32.87 -13.22
CA TYR A 139 -4.60 -31.72 -12.46
C TYR A 139 -5.43 -32.14 -11.25
N GLY A 140 -5.54 -31.27 -10.25
CA GLY A 140 -6.39 -31.47 -9.08
C GLY A 140 -7.00 -30.15 -8.63
N GLU A 141 -8.20 -30.23 -8.08
CA GLU A 141 -9.01 -29.07 -7.71
C GLU A 141 -9.35 -29.09 -6.21
N THR A 142 -9.44 -27.90 -5.60
CA THR A 142 -9.88 -27.77 -4.20
C THR A 142 -10.33 -26.35 -3.91
N MET A 143 -11.03 -26.12 -2.79
CA MET A 143 -11.39 -24.76 -2.34
C MET A 143 -10.14 -23.93 -2.03
N ALA A 144 -10.16 -22.63 -2.33
CA ALA A 144 -9.05 -21.72 -2.08
C ALA A 144 -8.64 -21.71 -0.59
N VAL A 145 -9.61 -21.80 0.33
CA VAL A 145 -9.39 -21.88 1.78
C VAL A 145 -8.78 -23.20 2.24
N ASN A 146 -8.80 -24.27 1.44
CA ASN A 146 -8.25 -25.58 1.82
C ASN A 146 -6.73 -25.63 1.66
N MET A 147 -6.03 -24.95 2.57
CA MET A 147 -4.57 -24.87 2.56
C MET A 147 -3.88 -26.24 2.70
N GLY A 148 -4.53 -27.23 3.32
CA GLY A 148 -4.00 -28.58 3.46
C GLY A 148 -3.80 -29.26 2.11
N SER A 149 -4.87 -29.32 1.31
CA SER A 149 -4.84 -29.91 -0.04
C SER A 149 -3.94 -29.12 -1.00
N ARG A 150 -4.00 -27.78 -0.96
CA ARG A 150 -3.13 -26.91 -1.77
C ARG A 150 -1.65 -27.14 -1.49
N ASN A 151 -1.28 -27.23 -0.22
CA ASN A 151 0.10 -27.49 0.18
C ASN A 151 0.56 -28.90 -0.23
N ALA A 152 -0.32 -29.90 -0.14
CA ALA A 152 0.01 -31.25 -0.55
C ALA A 152 0.26 -31.33 -2.07
N MET A 153 -0.61 -30.72 -2.90
CA MET A 153 -0.43 -30.64 -4.35
C MET A 153 0.84 -29.87 -4.73
N ALA A 154 1.06 -28.69 -4.15
CA ALA A 154 2.27 -27.89 -4.40
C ALA A 154 3.57 -28.63 -4.02
N LYS A 155 3.57 -29.35 -2.88
CA LYS A 155 4.72 -30.15 -2.46
C LYS A 155 4.97 -31.39 -3.34
N CYS A 156 4.00 -31.80 -4.14
CA CYS A 156 4.17 -32.84 -5.15
C CYS A 156 4.65 -32.30 -6.50
N GLY A 157 4.78 -30.97 -6.65
CA GLY A 157 5.26 -30.32 -7.87
C GLY A 157 4.16 -29.76 -8.77
N LEU A 158 2.88 -29.92 -8.41
CA LEU A 158 1.79 -29.29 -9.16
C LEU A 158 1.82 -27.77 -8.95
N LYS A 159 1.58 -27.03 -10.03
CA LYS A 159 1.57 -25.56 -10.05
C LYS A 159 0.15 -25.05 -10.07
N HIS A 160 -0.12 -23.99 -9.33
CA HIS A 160 -1.42 -23.30 -9.40
C HIS A 160 -1.63 -22.70 -10.79
N VAL A 161 -2.77 -22.96 -11.40
CA VAL A 161 -3.12 -22.53 -12.77
C VAL A 161 -4.13 -21.39 -12.75
N ARG A 162 -5.22 -21.56 -11.99
CA ARG A 162 -6.31 -20.59 -11.96
C ARG A 162 -7.10 -20.67 -10.66
N THR A 163 -7.82 -19.59 -10.36
CA THR A 163 -8.84 -19.51 -9.32
C THR A 163 -10.15 -19.08 -9.97
N TRP A 164 -11.26 -19.78 -9.73
CA TRP A 164 -12.59 -19.41 -10.24
C TRP A 164 -13.62 -19.35 -9.10
N HIS A 165 -14.75 -18.71 -9.34
CA HIS A 165 -15.83 -18.58 -8.36
C HIS A 165 -17.13 -19.08 -8.98
N ASN A 166 -17.63 -20.20 -8.46
CA ASN A 166 -18.90 -20.77 -8.88
C ASN A 166 -20.07 -20.12 -8.14
N LYS A 167 -21.21 -19.97 -8.82
CA LYS A 167 -22.50 -19.60 -8.21
C LYS A 167 -23.29 -20.88 -7.97
N TYR A 168 -23.62 -21.15 -6.72
CA TYR A 168 -24.45 -22.29 -6.33
C TYR A 168 -25.83 -21.76 -5.95
N GLU A 169 -26.85 -22.05 -6.76
CA GLU A 169 -28.23 -21.59 -6.52
C GLU A 169 -29.02 -22.61 -5.69
N ASP A 170 -28.68 -23.90 -5.79
CA ASP A 170 -29.49 -25.01 -5.29
C ASP A 170 -29.11 -25.54 -3.90
N PHE A 171 -27.99 -25.09 -3.32
CA PHE A 171 -27.55 -25.52 -1.99
C PHE A 171 -26.65 -24.49 -1.31
N THR A 172 -26.53 -24.61 0.02
CA THR A 172 -25.57 -23.81 0.79
C THR A 172 -24.17 -24.45 0.69
N PRO A 173 -23.21 -23.83 0.00
CA PRO A 173 -21.87 -24.39 -0.16
C PRO A 173 -21.06 -24.32 1.14
N ALA A 174 -19.94 -25.04 1.20
CA ALA A 174 -19.04 -25.03 2.35
C ALA A 174 -18.52 -23.61 2.68
N PRO A 175 -18.37 -23.24 3.98
CA PRO A 175 -17.80 -21.94 4.37
C PRO A 175 -16.39 -21.74 3.78
N GLY A 176 -16.11 -20.54 3.25
CA GLY A 176 -14.83 -20.21 2.63
C GLY A 176 -14.79 -20.39 1.11
N ILE A 177 -15.89 -20.87 0.50
CA ILE A 177 -16.04 -20.96 -0.96
C ILE A 177 -16.08 -19.59 -1.64
N GLU A 178 -16.38 -18.53 -0.90
CA GLU A 178 -16.34 -17.14 -1.37
C GLU A 178 -14.93 -16.68 -1.76
N GLU A 179 -13.89 -17.38 -1.32
CA GLU A 179 -12.50 -17.19 -1.77
C GLU A 179 -12.19 -17.91 -3.10
N GLY A 180 -13.15 -18.67 -3.62
CA GLY A 180 -13.08 -19.40 -4.89
C GLY A 180 -12.56 -20.83 -4.75
N GLU A 181 -12.46 -21.48 -5.90
CA GLU A 181 -11.86 -22.80 -6.10
C GLU A 181 -10.58 -22.66 -6.92
N VAL A 182 -9.60 -23.53 -6.69
CA VAL A 182 -8.28 -23.47 -7.29
C VAL A 182 -7.93 -24.76 -8.01
N GLU A 183 -7.28 -24.61 -9.16
CA GLU A 183 -6.75 -25.73 -9.97
C GLU A 183 -5.23 -25.74 -9.87
N TYR A 184 -4.69 -26.92 -9.60
CA TYR A 184 -3.27 -27.22 -9.63
C TYR A 184 -3.00 -28.24 -10.73
N ARG A 185 -1.92 -28.07 -11.49
CA ARG A 185 -1.61 -28.87 -12.67
C ARG A 185 -0.13 -29.17 -12.79
N MET A 186 0.20 -30.30 -13.40
CA MET A 186 1.56 -30.68 -13.77
C MET A 186 1.57 -31.41 -15.10
N THR A 187 2.51 -31.08 -15.99
CA THR A 187 2.73 -31.83 -17.23
C THR A 187 3.72 -32.97 -17.05
N LYS A 188 3.68 -33.93 -17.97
CA LYS A 188 4.68 -35.01 -18.08
C LYS A 188 6.12 -34.49 -18.16
N GLU A 189 6.36 -33.44 -18.93
CA GLU A 189 7.69 -32.83 -19.06
C GLU A 189 8.16 -32.23 -17.73
N GLU A 190 7.26 -31.55 -17.01
CA GLU A 190 7.56 -30.99 -15.69
C GLU A 190 7.89 -32.10 -14.69
N TRP A 191 7.11 -33.19 -14.65
CA TRP A 191 7.39 -34.36 -13.81
C TRP A 191 8.76 -34.99 -14.12
N LEU A 192 9.06 -35.21 -15.40
CA LEU A 192 10.33 -35.78 -15.84
C LEU A 192 11.50 -34.86 -15.46
N SER A 193 11.34 -33.53 -15.59
CA SER A 193 12.36 -32.56 -15.21
C SER A 193 12.64 -32.51 -13.70
N LEU A 194 11.58 -32.63 -12.88
CA LEU A 194 11.68 -32.64 -11.41
C LEU A 194 12.39 -33.90 -10.92
N ASN A 195 12.15 -35.04 -11.56
CA ASN A 195 12.72 -36.32 -11.18
C ASN A 195 14.03 -36.67 -11.90
N SER A 196 14.41 -35.94 -12.97
CA SER A 196 15.71 -36.13 -13.64
C SER A 196 16.90 -35.75 -12.76
N ASN A 197 16.75 -34.81 -11.82
CA ASN A 197 17.81 -34.44 -10.87
C ASN A 197 18.07 -35.46 -9.75
N ASN A 198 17.18 -36.44 -9.54
CA ASN A 198 17.39 -37.56 -8.61
C ASN A 198 17.93 -38.83 -9.31
N SER A 199 18.15 -38.78 -10.63
CA SER A 199 18.34 -39.95 -11.49
C SER A 199 19.78 -40.22 -11.95
N THR A 200 20.79 -39.57 -11.37
CA THR A 200 22.21 -39.80 -11.71
C THR A 200 22.65 -41.25 -11.41
N ILE A 201 21.94 -41.96 -10.52
CA ILE A 201 22.21 -43.38 -10.22
C ILE A 201 21.42 -44.32 -11.16
N TYR A 202 20.23 -43.94 -11.62
CA TYR A 202 19.36 -44.83 -12.41
C TYR A 202 19.75 -44.90 -13.89
N ILE A 203 20.21 -43.79 -14.48
CA ILE A 203 20.69 -43.74 -15.87
C ILE A 203 22.07 -44.44 -16.01
N ALA A 204 22.90 -44.38 -14.96
CA ALA A 204 24.15 -45.12 -14.89
C ALA A 204 23.91 -46.64 -14.80
N TRP A 205 22.91 -47.09 -14.01
CA TRP A 205 22.59 -48.51 -13.89
C TRP A 205 21.97 -49.10 -15.17
N ARG A 206 21.07 -48.37 -15.86
CA ARG A 206 20.52 -48.82 -17.15
C ARG A 206 21.57 -48.93 -18.25
N ARG A 207 22.55 -48.01 -18.29
CA ARG A 207 23.68 -48.10 -19.24
C ARG A 207 24.62 -49.25 -18.93
N TYR A 208 24.82 -49.58 -17.64
CA TYR A 208 25.62 -50.73 -17.22
C TYR A 208 24.92 -52.07 -17.50
N ALA A 209 23.60 -52.15 -17.27
CA ALA A 209 22.79 -53.33 -17.53
C ALA A 209 22.59 -53.61 -19.04
N SER A 210 22.57 -52.58 -19.90
CA SER A 210 22.55 -52.77 -21.36
C SER A 210 23.91 -53.16 -21.95
N ALA A 211 25.01 -53.01 -21.19
CA ALA A 211 26.36 -53.39 -21.63
C ALA A 211 26.73 -54.84 -21.28
N LEU A 212 25.95 -55.51 -20.42
CA LEU A 212 26.11 -56.93 -20.09
C LEU A 212 25.02 -57.72 -20.83
N GLY A 213 25.39 -58.31 -21.97
CA GLY A 213 24.51 -59.17 -22.76
C GLY A 213 24.00 -60.39 -21.99
N PRO A 214 22.98 -61.09 -22.50
CA PRO A 214 22.31 -62.17 -21.78
C PRO A 214 23.19 -63.43 -21.76
N GLY A 215 23.85 -63.65 -20.62
CA GLY A 215 24.52 -64.92 -20.37
C GLY A 215 25.55 -64.80 -19.24
N HIS A 216 25.12 -65.05 -18.01
CA HIS A 216 25.88 -65.78 -16.98
C HIS A 216 24.97 -66.02 -15.77
N GLN A 217 24.47 -67.24 -15.64
CA GLN A 217 24.03 -67.80 -14.36
C GLN A 217 25.28 -68.19 -13.56
N GLN A 218 25.42 -67.71 -12.32
CA GLN A 218 26.16 -68.47 -11.31
C GLN A 218 25.77 -68.10 -9.89
N THR A 219 25.84 -69.12 -9.06
CA THR A 219 25.29 -69.37 -7.74
C THR A 219 26.21 -69.01 -6.56
N TYR A 220 25.57 -68.82 -5.40
CA TYR A 220 26.04 -68.99 -4.00
C TYR A 220 27.09 -68.04 -3.41
N GLY A 221 26.85 -67.63 -2.15
CA GLY A 221 27.94 -67.25 -1.23
C GLY A 221 27.57 -66.33 -0.07
N SER A 222 27.09 -66.92 1.02
CA SER A 222 27.00 -66.37 2.38
C SER A 222 28.35 -65.89 2.96
N THR A 223 28.35 -64.82 3.77
CA THR A 223 29.04 -64.75 5.08
C THR A 223 28.68 -63.45 5.83
N ASP A 224 27.80 -63.62 6.82
CA ASP A 224 27.85 -63.18 8.21
C ASP A 224 28.11 -61.74 8.70
N PRO A 225 27.53 -61.41 9.89
CA PRO A 225 27.23 -60.06 10.38
C PRO A 225 28.04 -59.73 11.65
N ILE A 226 27.49 -58.87 12.53
CA ILE A 226 27.93 -58.51 13.91
C ILE A 226 28.69 -57.15 13.93
N GLN A 227 28.37 -56.13 14.75
CA GLN A 227 27.95 -56.08 16.16
C GLN A 227 27.26 -54.73 16.48
N HIS A 228 26.08 -54.75 17.13
CA HIS A 228 25.79 -54.32 18.52
C HIS A 228 26.40 -53.00 19.00
N SER A 229 25.61 -52.05 19.51
CA SER A 229 25.07 -52.07 20.90
C SER A 229 24.08 -50.88 21.03
N ALA A 230 22.80 -51.03 21.41
CA ALA A 230 22.18 -51.42 22.70
C ALA A 230 22.75 -50.60 23.88
N ILE A 231 21.96 -49.83 24.64
CA ILE A 231 21.16 -50.34 25.79
C ILE A 231 20.24 -49.23 26.37
N THR A 232 18.94 -49.55 26.49
CA THR A 232 17.89 -49.28 27.51
C THR A 232 17.82 -47.93 28.25
N ALA A 233 16.71 -47.18 28.23
CA ALA A 233 15.40 -47.35 28.91
C ALA A 233 15.41 -47.17 30.45
N SER A 234 14.72 -46.13 30.95
CA SER A 234 13.70 -46.22 32.01
C SER A 234 13.08 -44.84 32.27
N GLY A 235 11.77 -44.82 32.56
CA GLY A 235 11.00 -43.61 32.81
C GLY A 235 11.05 -43.12 34.25
N LYS A 236 10.58 -41.89 34.45
CA LYS A 236 9.98 -41.39 35.69
C LYS A 236 9.07 -40.22 35.37
N GLU A 237 7.82 -40.36 35.79
CA GLU A 237 6.84 -39.28 35.90
C GLU A 237 7.37 -38.19 36.85
N ASN A 238 7.07 -36.93 36.52
CA ASN A 238 6.85 -35.90 37.52
C ASN A 238 5.96 -34.79 36.93
N ASN A 239 4.81 -34.60 37.57
CA ASN A 239 3.91 -33.47 37.42
C ASN A 239 4.62 -32.16 37.82
N THR A 240 4.72 -31.21 36.90
CA THR A 240 4.71 -29.78 37.23
C THR A 240 4.00 -29.01 36.12
N ALA A 241 2.83 -28.48 36.47
CA ALA A 241 2.12 -27.48 35.69
C ALA A 241 3.05 -26.29 35.43
N THR A 242 3.48 -26.13 34.18
CA THR A 242 4.15 -24.92 33.72
C THR A 242 3.24 -24.28 32.68
N VAL A 243 2.76 -23.09 33.00
CA VAL A 243 2.09 -22.16 32.09
C VAL A 243 3.07 -21.90 30.94
N ALA A 244 2.86 -22.58 29.81
CA ALA A 244 3.62 -22.34 28.60
C ALA A 244 3.12 -21.03 27.99
N SER A 245 3.90 -19.97 28.19
CA SER A 245 3.84 -18.75 27.42
C SER A 245 3.89 -19.07 25.93
N GLU A 246 2.84 -18.69 25.20
CA GLU A 246 2.82 -18.60 23.74
C GLU A 246 4.05 -17.82 23.27
N THR A 247 5.08 -18.56 22.87
CA THR A 247 6.19 -17.98 22.13
C THR A 247 5.82 -18.16 20.66
N GLU A 248 5.32 -17.09 20.04
CA GLU A 248 5.15 -16.99 18.60
C GLU A 248 6.51 -17.30 17.94
N SER A 249 6.69 -18.55 17.53
CA SER A 249 7.73 -18.93 16.59
C SER A 249 7.27 -18.44 15.22
N GLY A 250 7.93 -17.38 14.74
CA GLY A 250 7.71 -16.84 13.42
C GLY A 250 8.14 -17.85 12.36
N ASP A 251 7.19 -18.63 11.86
CA ASP A 251 7.33 -19.27 10.55
C ASP A 251 7.41 -18.13 9.53
N ALA A 252 8.62 -17.82 9.07
CA ALA A 252 8.86 -16.81 8.05
C ALA A 252 8.20 -17.28 6.74
N ALA A 253 6.97 -16.83 6.51
CA ALA A 253 6.27 -17.04 5.25
C ALA A 253 7.16 -16.53 4.11
N LEU A 254 7.50 -17.42 3.17
CA LEU A 254 8.29 -17.07 1.99
C LEU A 254 7.61 -15.92 1.20
N PRO A 255 8.40 -15.06 0.53
CA PRO A 255 7.84 -13.99 -0.30
C PRO A 255 6.85 -14.52 -1.34
N ASP A 256 5.78 -13.78 -1.61
CA ASP A 256 4.80 -14.17 -2.62
C ASP A 256 5.40 -14.06 -4.03
N THR A 257 5.55 -15.19 -4.71
CA THR A 257 6.15 -15.26 -6.05
C THR A 257 5.33 -14.54 -7.12
N ASN A 258 4.04 -14.27 -6.86
CA ASN A 258 3.16 -13.53 -7.77
C ASN A 258 3.10 -12.02 -7.47
N ALA A 259 3.66 -11.56 -6.35
CA ALA A 259 3.70 -10.14 -6.02
C ALA A 259 4.68 -9.38 -6.92
N GLN A 260 4.50 -8.06 -7.03
CA GLN A 260 5.43 -7.21 -7.79
C GLN A 260 6.84 -7.24 -7.20
N ARG A 261 7.86 -7.08 -8.05
CA ARG A 261 9.28 -7.27 -7.68
C ARG A 261 9.70 -6.45 -6.46
N GLY A 262 9.32 -5.18 -6.39
CA GLY A 262 9.60 -4.30 -5.26
C GLY A 262 8.95 -4.76 -3.97
N VAL A 263 7.76 -5.39 -4.05
CA VAL A 263 7.05 -6.00 -2.92
C VAL A 263 7.79 -7.26 -2.46
N GLN A 264 8.20 -8.13 -3.39
CA GLN A 264 9.00 -9.32 -3.06
C GLN A 264 10.31 -8.95 -2.37
N LYS A 265 11.00 -7.89 -2.84
CA LYS A 265 12.24 -7.41 -2.23
C LYS A 265 12.01 -6.97 -0.77
N ILE A 266 10.93 -6.25 -0.49
CA ILE A 266 10.66 -5.80 0.88
C ILE A 266 10.20 -6.96 1.77
N GLU A 267 9.35 -7.89 1.29
CA GLU A 267 8.98 -9.10 2.02
C GLU A 267 10.21 -9.96 2.39
N ALA A 268 11.17 -10.09 1.46
CA ALA A 268 12.43 -10.79 1.73
C ALA A 268 13.28 -10.06 2.79
N VAL A 269 13.36 -8.73 2.72
CA VAL A 269 14.05 -7.90 3.72
C VAL A 269 13.40 -8.07 5.09
N THR A 270 12.07 -8.02 5.18
CA THR A 270 11.34 -8.16 6.45
C THR A 270 11.32 -9.59 7.00
N ALA A 271 11.57 -10.59 6.16
CA ALA A 271 11.80 -11.96 6.61
C ALA A 271 13.23 -12.15 7.18
N ALA A 272 14.21 -11.40 6.67
CA ALA A 272 15.63 -11.55 7.02
C ALA A 272 16.07 -10.77 8.27
N TRP A 273 15.25 -9.85 8.77
CA TRP A 273 15.68 -8.83 9.72
C TRP A 273 15.29 -9.14 11.18
N SER A 274 16.07 -8.62 12.13
CA SER A 274 15.83 -8.84 13.58
C SER A 274 14.91 -7.77 14.16
N LYS A 275 14.42 -7.96 15.40
CA LYS A 275 13.67 -6.91 16.14
C LYS A 275 14.48 -5.60 16.25
N TRP A 276 15.80 -5.68 16.35
CA TRP A 276 16.69 -4.51 16.32
C TRP A 276 16.72 -3.80 14.97
N SER A 277 16.62 -4.55 13.88
CA SER A 277 16.58 -3.99 12.53
C SER A 277 15.28 -3.24 12.27
N LEU A 278 14.15 -3.79 12.74
CA LEU A 278 12.86 -3.11 12.75
C LEU A 278 12.89 -1.84 13.62
N ALA A 279 13.45 -1.91 14.82
CA ALA A 279 13.59 -0.74 15.70
C ALA A 279 14.48 0.35 15.07
N ALA A 280 15.60 -0.04 14.45
CA ALA A 280 16.47 0.87 13.71
C ALA A 280 15.73 1.49 12.51
N LEU A 281 14.95 0.73 11.75
CA LEU A 281 14.14 1.27 10.65
C LEU A 281 13.14 2.32 11.17
N LEU A 282 12.36 1.98 12.20
CA LEU A 282 11.37 2.90 12.79
C LEU A 282 12.03 4.17 13.35
N PHE A 283 13.21 4.06 13.98
CA PHE A 283 13.98 5.20 14.45
C PHE A 283 14.47 6.09 13.29
N ASN A 284 14.94 5.49 12.19
CA ASN A 284 15.34 6.23 10.99
C ASN A 284 14.15 6.95 10.34
N ILE A 285 13.00 6.28 10.24
CA ILE A 285 11.74 6.89 9.81
C ILE A 285 11.42 8.09 10.71
N TRP A 286 11.46 7.91 12.04
CA TRP A 286 11.22 8.98 13.01
C TRP A 286 12.17 10.18 12.80
N MET A 287 13.46 9.94 12.55
CA MET A 287 14.45 10.99 12.27
C MET A 287 14.19 11.72 10.95
N ILE A 288 13.75 11.01 9.91
CA ILE A 288 13.35 11.64 8.64
C ILE A 288 12.12 12.53 8.85
N PHE A 289 11.14 12.07 9.61
CA PHE A 289 9.97 12.89 9.98
C PHE A 289 10.38 14.10 10.82
N LEU A 290 11.32 13.97 11.77
CA LEU A 290 11.86 15.08 12.54
C LEU A 290 12.49 16.15 11.63
N VAL A 291 13.39 15.75 10.73
CA VAL A 291 14.02 16.70 9.79
C VAL A 291 12.99 17.32 8.85
N ASN A 292 12.05 16.53 8.34
CA ASN A 292 10.99 17.05 7.48
C ASN A 292 10.10 18.05 8.21
N GLY A 293 9.75 17.80 9.48
CA GLY A 293 8.98 18.72 10.30
C GLY A 293 9.73 20.03 10.58
N LEU A 294 11.02 19.92 10.90
CA LEU A 294 11.87 21.10 11.13
C LEU A 294 11.97 21.94 9.85
N ARG A 295 12.21 21.28 8.71
CA ARG A 295 12.21 21.93 7.39
C ARG A 295 10.87 22.61 7.11
N LEU A 296 9.74 21.91 7.27
CA LEU A 296 8.40 22.47 7.04
C LEU A 296 8.21 23.77 7.82
N SER A 297 8.51 23.73 9.12
CA SER A 297 8.34 24.87 10.01
C SER A 297 9.29 26.03 9.66
N VAL A 298 10.56 25.74 9.37
CA VAL A 298 11.52 26.78 9.00
C VAL A 298 11.14 27.42 7.66
N LEU A 299 10.97 26.62 6.61
CA LEU A 299 10.79 27.14 5.25
C LEU A 299 9.43 27.81 5.08
N SER A 300 8.35 27.30 5.67
CA SER A 300 7.04 27.97 5.63
C SER A 300 7.05 29.36 6.27
N SER A 301 7.87 29.55 7.32
CA SER A 301 8.08 30.85 7.96
C SER A 301 8.90 31.81 7.09
N LEU A 302 9.81 31.28 6.25
CA LEU A 302 10.68 32.06 5.36
C LEU A 302 10.04 32.41 4.02
N THR A 303 9.18 31.55 3.45
CA THR A 303 8.60 31.71 2.09
C THR A 303 7.92 33.07 1.85
N PRO A 304 7.14 33.65 2.79
CA PRO A 304 6.58 35.00 2.62
C PRO A 304 7.64 36.09 2.40
N TYR A 305 8.83 35.94 3.02
CA TYR A 305 9.95 36.86 2.86
C TYR A 305 10.69 36.67 1.54
N VAL A 306 10.76 35.44 1.03
CA VAL A 306 11.32 35.14 -0.30
C VAL A 306 10.45 35.75 -1.39
N THR A 307 9.15 35.48 -1.38
CA THR A 307 8.22 36.05 -2.37
C THR A 307 8.17 37.58 -2.28
N SER A 308 8.30 38.15 -1.08
CA SER A 308 8.41 39.60 -0.89
C SER A 308 9.73 40.19 -1.41
N SER A 309 10.85 39.47 -1.36
CA SER A 309 12.12 39.95 -1.94
C SER A 309 12.07 40.04 -3.46
N PHE A 310 11.15 39.31 -4.09
CA PHE A 310 10.83 39.38 -5.51
C PHE A 310 9.59 40.25 -5.83
N SER A 311 9.10 41.04 -4.86
CA SER A 311 7.89 41.89 -5.01
C SER A 311 6.65 41.15 -5.52
N SER A 312 6.52 39.86 -5.17
CA SER A 312 5.51 38.95 -5.75
C SER A 312 4.73 38.19 -4.67
N HIS A 313 4.54 38.77 -3.48
CA HIS A 313 3.83 38.10 -2.38
C HIS A 313 2.40 37.70 -2.75
N SER A 314 1.74 38.50 -3.58
CA SER A 314 0.39 38.23 -4.10
C SER A 314 0.30 36.96 -4.95
N LEU A 315 1.42 36.51 -5.54
CA LEU A 315 1.53 35.31 -6.38
C LEU A 315 1.98 34.06 -5.61
N LEU A 316 2.02 34.10 -4.28
CA LEU A 316 2.41 32.96 -3.44
C LEU A 316 1.59 31.70 -3.76
N THR A 317 0.28 31.84 -4.00
CA THR A 317 -0.59 30.70 -4.36
C THR A 317 -0.28 30.13 -5.73
N VAL A 318 0.25 30.91 -6.68
CA VAL A 318 0.67 30.42 -8.01
C VAL A 318 1.77 29.37 -7.89
N ILE A 319 2.74 29.61 -7.00
CA ILE A 319 3.84 28.68 -6.73
C ILE A 319 3.28 27.34 -6.23
N TYR A 320 2.36 27.39 -5.26
CA TYR A 320 1.76 26.18 -4.70
C TYR A 320 0.83 25.46 -5.66
N ILE A 321 0.06 26.17 -6.49
CA ILE A 321 -0.81 25.54 -7.51
C ILE A 321 0.03 24.69 -8.47
N VAL A 322 1.13 25.26 -8.99
CA VAL A 322 2.04 24.57 -9.93
C VAL A 322 2.71 23.38 -9.23
N ALA A 323 3.27 23.60 -8.04
CA ALA A 323 3.94 22.56 -7.29
C ALA A 323 3.00 21.40 -6.93
N SER A 324 1.80 21.68 -6.41
CA SER A 324 0.80 20.68 -6.04
C SER A 324 0.30 19.89 -7.25
N ALA A 325 0.06 20.54 -8.40
CA ALA A 325 -0.36 19.83 -9.62
C ALA A 325 0.72 18.86 -10.12
N LEU A 326 1.98 19.31 -10.15
CA LEU A 326 3.11 18.47 -10.58
C LEU A 326 3.39 17.34 -9.60
N VAL A 327 3.40 17.60 -8.28
CA VAL A 327 3.54 16.56 -7.25
C VAL A 327 2.45 15.50 -7.38
N SER A 328 1.19 15.93 -7.55
CA SER A 328 0.05 15.02 -7.71
C SER A 328 0.26 14.08 -8.90
N ALA A 329 0.74 14.61 -10.02
CA ALA A 329 1.02 13.81 -11.22
C ALA A 329 2.13 12.76 -11.00
N THR A 330 3.04 12.99 -10.04
CA THR A 330 4.20 12.12 -9.82
C THR A 330 3.96 10.96 -8.86
N TYR A 331 2.92 10.98 -8.01
CA TYR A 331 2.69 9.92 -7.02
C TYR A 331 2.47 8.53 -7.62
N ILE A 332 1.74 8.43 -8.73
CA ILE A 332 1.47 7.13 -9.38
C ILE A 332 2.72 6.58 -10.07
N PRO A 333 3.47 7.38 -10.85
CA PRO A 333 4.81 7.00 -11.29
C PRO A 333 5.71 6.53 -10.15
N MET A 334 5.69 7.23 -9.01
CA MET A 334 6.44 6.80 -7.82
C MET A 334 5.93 5.48 -7.25
N ALA A 335 4.62 5.22 -7.21
CA ALA A 335 4.10 3.92 -6.77
C ALA A 335 4.66 2.78 -7.63
N LYS A 336 4.56 2.92 -8.95
CA LYS A 336 5.11 1.97 -9.92
C LYS A 336 6.62 1.81 -9.74
N LEU A 337 7.36 2.91 -9.54
CA LEU A 337 8.80 2.87 -9.23
C LEU A 337 9.11 2.00 -8.01
N LEU A 338 8.38 2.19 -6.90
CA LEU A 338 8.57 1.44 -5.66
C LEU A 338 8.22 -0.03 -5.81
N ASP A 339 7.26 -0.34 -6.67
CA ASP A 339 6.76 -1.68 -6.94
C ASP A 339 7.59 -2.44 -7.98
N VAL A 340 8.29 -1.76 -8.89
CA VAL A 340 9.13 -2.40 -9.92
C VAL A 340 10.60 -2.40 -9.51
N TRP A 341 11.16 -1.24 -9.12
CA TRP A 341 12.58 -1.12 -8.79
C TRP A 341 12.85 -1.46 -7.33
N GLY A 342 11.98 -1.03 -6.42
CA GLY A 342 12.08 -1.27 -4.99
C GLY A 342 12.06 0.01 -4.17
N ARG A 343 11.81 -0.15 -2.86
CA ARG A 343 11.65 0.98 -1.94
C ARG A 343 12.94 1.78 -1.74
N ALA A 344 14.09 1.13 -1.71
CA ALA A 344 15.38 1.80 -1.48
C ALA A 344 15.78 2.68 -2.67
N GLU A 345 15.60 2.19 -3.90
CA GLU A 345 15.91 2.91 -5.13
C GLU A 345 14.99 4.11 -5.34
N GLY A 346 13.68 3.93 -5.11
CA GLY A 346 12.72 5.04 -5.17
C GLY A 346 13.00 6.10 -4.11
N PHE A 347 13.35 5.68 -2.88
CA PHE A 347 13.74 6.61 -1.82
C PHE A 347 14.97 7.44 -2.20
N LEU A 348 16.02 6.82 -2.74
CA LEU A 348 17.24 7.53 -3.14
C LEU A 348 16.97 8.58 -4.23
N LEU A 349 16.17 8.23 -5.25
CA LEU A 349 15.79 9.17 -6.31
C LEU A 349 15.10 10.41 -5.74
N MET A 350 14.15 10.21 -4.82
CA MET A 350 13.41 11.30 -4.19
C MET A 350 14.29 12.17 -3.28
N VAL A 351 15.25 11.57 -2.58
CA VAL A 351 16.27 12.30 -1.82
C VAL A 351 17.12 13.18 -2.75
N SER A 352 17.57 12.64 -3.88
CA SER A 352 18.33 13.43 -4.87
C SER A 352 17.52 14.61 -5.41
N CYS A 353 16.25 14.41 -5.76
CA CYS A 353 15.36 15.48 -6.20
C CYS A 353 15.14 16.54 -5.10
N ALA A 354 14.90 16.13 -3.86
CA ALA A 354 14.69 17.03 -2.73
C ALA A 354 15.92 17.90 -2.45
N THR A 355 17.10 17.29 -2.47
CA THR A 355 18.37 17.98 -2.29
C THR A 355 18.65 18.96 -3.42
N LEU A 356 18.47 18.54 -4.67
CA LEU A 356 18.63 19.42 -5.83
C LEU A 356 17.68 20.62 -5.74
N GLY A 357 16.39 20.38 -5.47
CA GLY A 357 15.41 21.45 -5.30
C GLY A 357 15.81 22.44 -4.22
N THR A 358 16.27 21.94 -3.06
CA THR A 358 16.70 22.79 -1.95
C THR A 358 17.95 23.63 -2.30
N ILE A 359 18.93 23.06 -3.02
CA ILE A 359 20.11 23.79 -3.53
C ILE A 359 19.68 24.92 -4.49
N LEU A 360 18.77 24.60 -5.43
CA LEU A 360 18.26 25.58 -6.38
C LEU A 360 17.48 26.70 -5.69
N MET A 361 16.68 26.39 -4.67
CA MET A 361 15.96 27.40 -3.88
C MET A 361 16.92 28.33 -3.14
N ALA A 362 17.95 27.77 -2.48
CA ALA A 362 18.95 28.56 -1.74
C ALA A 362 19.78 29.48 -2.65
N THR A 363 20.02 29.08 -3.90
CA THR A 363 20.84 29.84 -4.86
C THR A 363 20.03 30.75 -5.78
N SER A 364 18.70 30.67 -5.74
CA SER A 364 17.80 31.43 -6.60
C SER A 364 17.99 32.95 -6.49
N LYS A 365 17.93 33.64 -7.64
CA LYS A 365 18.08 35.10 -7.76
C LYS A 365 16.86 35.81 -8.33
N ASN A 366 15.88 35.04 -8.80
CA ASN A 366 14.64 35.55 -9.36
C ASN A 366 13.50 34.55 -9.09
N LEU A 367 12.27 35.03 -9.25
CA LEU A 367 11.07 34.25 -8.99
C LEU A 367 10.95 33.00 -9.87
N ALA A 368 11.27 33.10 -11.17
CA ALA A 368 11.12 31.98 -12.09
C ALA A 368 12.00 30.78 -11.71
N THR A 369 13.27 31.04 -11.37
CA THR A 369 14.18 30.01 -10.85
C THR A 369 13.69 29.43 -9.53
N PHE A 370 13.14 30.27 -8.63
CA PHE A 370 12.57 29.79 -7.37
C PHE A 370 11.35 28.90 -7.59
N CYS A 371 10.44 29.26 -8.51
CA CYS A 371 9.28 28.43 -8.88
C CYS A 371 9.71 27.09 -9.46
N ALA A 372 10.70 27.09 -10.37
CA ALA A 372 11.24 25.84 -10.92
C ALA A 372 11.88 24.98 -9.82
N ALA A 373 12.60 25.60 -8.88
CA ALA A 373 13.20 24.92 -7.75
C ALA A 373 12.16 24.31 -6.79
N GLU A 374 11.05 25.03 -6.53
CA GLU A 374 9.92 24.57 -5.71
C GLU A 374 9.35 23.26 -6.26
N VAL A 375 9.30 23.08 -7.58
CA VAL A 375 8.80 21.83 -8.19
C VAL A 375 9.71 20.66 -7.82
N PHE A 376 11.02 20.75 -8.04
CA PHE A 376 11.97 19.69 -7.68
C PHE A 376 11.96 19.39 -6.18
N TYR A 377 11.93 20.46 -5.38
CA TYR A 377 11.83 20.38 -3.94
C TYR A 377 10.56 19.66 -3.49
N SER A 378 9.40 20.07 -4.01
CA SER A 378 8.10 19.51 -3.62
C SER A 378 7.97 18.07 -4.05
N ILE A 379 8.36 17.71 -5.29
CA ILE A 379 8.38 16.33 -5.79
C ILE A 379 9.30 15.48 -4.91
N GLY A 380 10.51 15.95 -4.63
CA GLY A 380 11.46 15.23 -3.80
C GLY A 380 10.95 14.96 -2.38
N PHE A 381 10.52 15.99 -1.65
CA PHE A 381 10.04 15.80 -0.27
C PHE A 381 8.72 15.04 -0.21
N ALA A 382 7.79 15.27 -1.15
CA ALA A 382 6.56 14.50 -1.25
C ALA A 382 6.88 13.01 -1.49
N GLY A 383 7.83 12.72 -2.37
CA GLY A 383 8.25 11.36 -2.69
C GLY A 383 9.01 10.66 -1.55
N ILE A 384 9.83 11.39 -0.79
CA ILE A 384 10.46 10.88 0.44
C ILE A 384 9.37 10.44 1.42
N ILE A 385 8.42 11.32 1.74
CA ILE A 385 7.36 11.04 2.72
C ILE A 385 6.43 9.94 2.23
N TYR A 386 6.10 9.92 0.93
CA TYR A 386 5.33 8.85 0.33
C TYR A 386 6.04 7.49 0.43
N THR A 387 7.32 7.42 0.06
CA THR A 387 8.11 6.18 0.16
C THR A 387 8.22 5.69 1.60
N VAL A 388 8.43 6.61 2.54
CA VAL A 388 8.46 6.30 3.97
C VAL A 388 7.09 5.84 4.48
N ALA A 389 5.99 6.41 4.00
CA ALA A 389 4.65 5.97 4.35
C ALA A 389 4.36 4.54 3.84
N VAL A 390 4.81 4.21 2.63
CA VAL A 390 4.75 2.84 2.09
C VAL A 390 5.61 1.89 2.93
N LEU A 391 6.85 2.28 3.27
CA LEU A 391 7.72 1.48 4.13
C LEU A 391 7.13 1.27 5.52
N ALA A 392 6.56 2.31 6.13
CA ALA A 392 5.86 2.19 7.40
C ALA A 392 4.65 1.23 7.26
N ALA A 393 3.98 1.25 6.11
CA ALA A 393 2.90 0.33 5.81
C ALA A 393 3.36 -1.13 5.60
N ASP A 394 4.55 -1.33 5.03
CA ASP A 394 5.13 -2.65 4.80
C ASP A 394 5.52 -3.36 6.13
N VAL A 395 5.81 -2.59 7.18
CA VAL A 395 6.46 -3.09 8.41
C VAL A 395 5.57 -3.01 9.65
N THR A 396 4.32 -2.56 9.47
CA THR A 396 3.33 -2.49 10.56
C THR A 396 2.10 -3.31 10.18
N SER A 397 1.42 -3.86 11.16
CA SER A 397 0.15 -4.55 10.98
C SER A 397 -1.00 -3.54 10.79
N LEU A 398 -2.04 -3.90 10.04
CA LEU A 398 -3.18 -3.01 9.82
C LEU A 398 -3.88 -2.60 11.14
N ARG A 399 -3.91 -3.50 12.13
CA ARG A 399 -4.43 -3.25 13.48
C ARG A 399 -3.63 -2.17 14.23
N ASN A 400 -2.31 -2.14 14.04
CA ASN A 400 -1.42 -1.22 14.77
C ASN A 400 -1.01 0.00 13.92
N ARG A 401 -1.52 0.09 12.69
CA ARG A 401 -1.24 1.17 11.73
C ARG A 401 -1.44 2.55 12.33
N GLY A 402 -2.51 2.75 13.10
CA GLY A 402 -2.78 4.04 13.74
C GLY A 402 -1.74 4.44 14.79
N LEU A 403 -1.24 3.48 15.58
CA LEU A 403 -0.18 3.73 16.55
C LEU A 403 1.17 3.96 15.87
N ALA A 404 1.44 3.22 14.79
CA ALA A 404 2.64 3.44 13.99
C ALA A 404 2.66 4.84 13.37
N PHE A 405 1.53 5.28 12.79
CA PHE A 405 1.37 6.62 12.24
C PHE A 405 1.53 7.71 13.31
N ALA A 406 0.97 7.49 14.51
CA ALA A 406 1.16 8.39 15.65
C ALA A 406 2.64 8.50 16.05
N PHE A 407 3.33 7.37 16.13
CA PHE A 407 4.76 7.34 16.43
C PHE A 407 5.58 8.10 15.39
N THR A 408 5.38 7.83 14.10
CA THR A 408 6.13 8.50 13.02
C THR A 408 5.81 9.99 12.92
N SER A 409 4.63 10.42 13.34
CA SER A 409 4.21 11.84 13.33
C SER A 409 4.58 12.61 14.61
N SER A 410 4.88 11.91 15.71
CA SER A 410 5.28 12.52 17.00
C SER A 410 6.46 13.52 16.96
N PRO A 411 7.47 13.41 16.06
CA PRO A 411 8.53 14.41 15.95
C PRO A 411 8.01 15.84 15.71
N TYR A 412 6.84 15.97 15.09
CA TYR A 412 6.26 17.27 14.76
C TYR A 412 5.97 18.13 15.99
N MET A 413 5.77 17.51 17.16
CA MET A 413 5.65 18.23 18.44
C MET A 413 6.93 18.99 18.81
N ILE A 414 8.10 18.40 18.52
CA ILE A 414 9.41 19.01 18.80
C ILE A 414 9.65 20.14 17.79
N THR A 415 9.36 19.88 16.52
CA THR A 415 9.66 20.81 15.44
C THR A 415 8.77 22.05 15.43
N ALA A 416 7.54 21.94 15.95
CA ALA A 416 6.61 23.05 16.10
C ALA A 416 7.23 24.25 16.82
N PHE A 417 8.03 23.99 17.86
CA PHE A 417 8.70 25.04 18.65
C PHE A 417 10.10 25.36 18.12
N ALA A 418 10.87 24.35 17.71
CA ALA A 418 12.24 24.55 17.25
C ALA A 418 12.31 25.30 15.90
N GLY A 419 11.43 24.97 14.95
CA GLY A 419 11.52 25.45 13.57
C GLY A 419 11.21 26.94 13.42
N SER A 420 10.11 27.42 13.98
CA SER A 420 9.71 28.83 13.90
C SER A 420 10.77 29.76 14.52
N ARG A 421 11.39 29.34 15.63
CA ARG A 421 12.47 30.09 16.28
C ARG A 421 13.76 30.07 15.46
N ALA A 422 14.08 28.93 14.85
CA ALA A 422 15.22 28.80 13.94
C ALA A 422 15.05 29.66 12.68
N ALA A 423 13.85 29.72 12.10
CA ALA A 423 13.55 30.60 10.97
C ALA A 423 13.82 32.07 11.28
N GLN A 424 13.34 32.53 12.44
CA GLN A 424 13.64 33.89 12.90
C GLN A 424 15.16 34.10 13.07
N GLY A 425 15.87 33.12 13.64
CA GLY A 425 17.33 33.17 13.76
C GLY A 425 18.07 33.31 12.42
N PHE A 426 17.61 32.61 11.38
CA PHE A 426 18.14 32.75 10.03
C PHE A 426 17.87 34.13 9.43
N LEU A 427 16.67 34.69 9.63
CA LEU A 427 16.33 36.03 9.15
C LEU A 427 17.14 37.12 9.84
N ASP A 428 17.29 37.03 11.16
CA ASP A 428 17.88 38.08 11.98
C ASP A 428 19.42 38.09 11.87
N ASN A 429 20.06 36.92 11.78
CA ASN A 429 21.52 36.80 11.95
C ASN A 429 22.29 36.29 10.74
N VAL A 430 21.62 35.73 9.72
CA VAL A 430 22.31 35.08 8.59
C VAL A 430 21.73 35.53 7.25
N SER A 431 20.79 34.78 6.69
CA SER A 431 20.02 35.10 5.51
C SER A 431 18.93 34.05 5.32
N TRP A 432 17.86 34.40 4.59
CA TRP A 432 16.83 33.42 4.25
C TRP A 432 17.39 32.30 3.36
N GLN A 433 18.38 32.58 2.50
CA GLN A 433 18.99 31.58 1.61
C GLN A 433 19.64 30.44 2.40
N TRP A 434 20.34 30.76 3.49
CA TRP A 434 20.94 29.75 4.37
C TRP A 434 19.90 28.92 5.10
N GLY A 435 18.71 29.47 5.35
CA GLY A 435 17.57 28.71 5.85
C GLY A 435 17.19 27.53 4.94
N PHE A 436 17.30 27.68 3.61
CA PHE A 436 17.15 26.58 2.66
C PHE A 436 18.44 25.75 2.55
N GLY A 437 19.59 26.41 2.39
CA GLY A 437 20.90 25.76 2.19
C GLY A 437 21.28 24.77 3.29
N ALA A 438 20.91 25.04 4.55
CA ALA A 438 21.13 24.10 5.66
C ALA A 438 20.47 22.73 5.42
N PHE A 439 19.24 22.71 4.88
CA PHE A 439 18.54 21.46 4.61
C PHE A 439 19.06 20.71 3.39
N ALA A 440 19.74 21.40 2.45
CA ALA A 440 20.44 20.72 1.36
C ALA A 440 21.55 19.79 1.88
N ILE A 441 22.14 20.11 3.04
CA ILE A 441 23.17 19.30 3.71
C ILE A 441 22.54 18.27 4.65
N ILE A 442 21.59 18.71 5.50
CA ILE A 442 21.00 17.86 6.54
C ILE A 442 20.21 16.68 5.93
N VAL A 443 19.47 16.91 4.84
CA VAL A 443 18.54 15.91 4.29
C VAL A 443 19.25 14.66 3.75
N PRO A 444 20.28 14.76 2.87
CA PRO A 444 21.06 13.59 2.46
C PRO A 444 21.65 12.82 3.64
N VAL A 445 22.20 13.53 4.63
CA VAL A 445 22.88 12.93 5.78
C VAL A 445 21.91 12.11 6.63
N VAL A 446 20.71 12.64 6.90
CA VAL A 446 19.70 11.93 7.72
C VAL A 446 18.98 10.84 6.92
N CYS A 447 18.88 10.96 5.60
CA CYS A 447 18.28 9.92 4.77
C CYS A 447 19.23 8.74 4.47
N ALA A 448 20.55 8.98 4.43
CA ALA A 448 21.52 7.95 4.07
C ALA A 448 21.46 6.66 4.92
N PRO A 449 21.31 6.71 6.26
CA PRO A 449 21.21 5.51 7.07
C PRO A 449 20.02 4.60 6.71
N LEU A 450 18.86 5.17 6.37
CA LEU A 450 17.70 4.37 5.93
C LEU A 450 18.00 3.62 4.64
N TYR A 451 18.59 4.30 3.66
CA TYR A 451 19.00 3.68 2.40
C TYR A 451 20.02 2.55 2.63
N ILE A 452 21.06 2.81 3.43
CA ILE A 452 22.10 1.83 3.77
C ILE A 452 21.49 0.62 4.45
N LEU A 453 20.59 0.82 5.41
CA LEU A 453 19.92 -0.25 6.14
C LEU A 453 19.12 -1.16 5.21
N LEU A 454 18.31 -0.57 4.30
CA LEU A 454 17.53 -1.35 3.33
C LEU A 454 18.43 -2.15 2.38
N LYS A 455 19.51 -1.55 1.86
CA LYS A 455 20.44 -2.25 0.96
C LYS A 455 21.23 -3.35 1.67
N PHE A 456 21.65 -3.10 2.90
CA PHE A 456 22.38 -4.09 3.71
C PHE A 456 21.54 -5.33 3.98
N HIS A 457 20.29 -5.15 4.43
CA HIS A 457 19.40 -6.29 4.69
C HIS A 457 18.94 -6.99 3.41
N PHE A 458 18.80 -6.25 2.30
CA PHE A 458 18.52 -6.87 1.01
C PHE A 458 19.66 -7.79 0.55
N SER A 459 20.92 -7.35 0.70
CA SER A 459 22.09 -8.20 0.42
C SER A 459 22.10 -9.45 1.31
N LYS A 460 21.84 -9.31 2.61
CA LYS A 460 21.73 -10.47 3.51
C LYS A 460 20.61 -11.45 3.14
N ALA A 461 19.45 -10.94 2.72
CA ALA A 461 18.34 -11.78 2.28
C ALA A 461 18.72 -12.62 1.04
N LYS A 462 19.52 -12.03 0.13
CA LYS A 462 20.09 -12.73 -1.03
C LYS A 462 21.13 -13.77 -0.60
N ASP A 463 22.02 -13.42 0.32
CA ASP A 463 23.06 -14.33 0.82
C ASP A 463 22.46 -15.55 1.54
N HIS A 464 21.32 -15.37 2.23
CA HIS A 464 20.57 -16.44 2.90
C HIS A 464 19.63 -17.21 1.95
N GLY A 465 19.58 -16.87 0.66
CA GLY A 465 18.75 -17.57 -0.33
C GLY A 465 17.24 -17.38 -0.16
N ILE A 466 16.80 -16.35 0.59
CA ILE A 466 15.38 -16.03 0.78
C ILE A 466 14.74 -15.56 -0.53
N ILE A 467 15.54 -14.93 -1.38
CA ILE A 467 15.16 -14.53 -2.74
C ILE A 467 16.19 -15.09 -3.73
N ALA A 468 15.70 -15.63 -4.86
CA ALA A 468 16.58 -16.21 -5.86
C ALA A 468 17.55 -15.13 -6.42
N PRO A 469 18.85 -15.46 -6.63
CA PRO A 469 19.79 -14.53 -7.23
C PRO A 469 19.35 -14.17 -8.65
N GLU A 470 19.10 -12.89 -8.83
CA GLU A 470 18.54 -12.34 -10.07
C GLU A 470 19.61 -12.26 -11.17
N ARG A 471 19.38 -12.96 -12.29
CA ARG A 471 19.99 -12.67 -13.59
C ARG A 471 18.88 -12.19 -14.52
N SER A 472 18.67 -10.88 -14.59
CA SER A 472 17.87 -10.33 -15.68
C SER A 472 18.64 -10.55 -17.00
N PRO A 473 18.02 -11.13 -18.04
CA PRO A 473 18.65 -11.29 -19.34
C PRO A 473 18.84 -9.95 -20.08
N TYR A 474 18.30 -8.85 -19.55
CA TYR A 474 18.31 -7.53 -20.18
C TYR A 474 19.38 -6.60 -19.60
N SER A 475 19.98 -5.77 -20.47
CA SER A 475 20.95 -4.74 -20.08
C SER A 475 20.31 -3.64 -19.20
N LEU A 476 21.10 -3.02 -18.32
CA LEU A 476 20.65 -1.92 -17.44
C LEU A 476 19.90 -0.78 -18.17
N PRO A 477 20.32 -0.34 -19.38
CA PRO A 477 19.60 0.69 -20.12
C PRO A 477 18.21 0.23 -20.58
N ARG A 478 18.07 -1.05 -20.96
CA ARG A 478 16.78 -1.61 -21.39
C ARG A 478 15.81 -1.74 -20.20
N GLN A 479 16.30 -2.15 -19.03
CA GLN A 479 15.49 -2.18 -17.81
C GLN A 479 15.04 -0.77 -17.38
N PHE A 480 15.93 0.22 -17.51
CA PHE A 480 15.57 1.62 -17.28
C PHE A 480 14.47 2.08 -18.25
N TRP A 481 14.60 1.76 -19.54
CA TRP A 481 13.64 2.17 -20.56
C TRP A 481 12.30 1.45 -20.46
N GLU A 482 12.30 0.16 -20.15
CA GLU A 482 11.08 -0.60 -19.83
C GLU A 482 10.40 -0.03 -18.58
N GLY A 483 11.16 0.36 -17.56
CA GLY A 483 10.66 1.10 -16.41
C GLY A 483 10.03 2.45 -16.80
N VAL A 484 10.68 3.24 -17.65
CA VAL A 484 10.14 4.53 -18.15
C VAL A 484 8.85 4.35 -18.98
N ILE A 485 8.73 3.24 -19.72
CA ILE A 485 7.53 2.93 -20.52
C ILE A 485 6.33 2.60 -19.62
N GLU A 486 6.53 2.00 -18.44
CA GLU A 486 5.45 1.73 -17.48
C GLU A 486 4.91 2.97 -16.77
N PHE A 487 5.62 4.11 -16.83
CA PHE A 487 5.32 5.31 -16.04
C PHE A 487 4.14 6.13 -16.56
N ASP A 488 3.61 5.80 -17.73
CA ASP A 488 2.59 6.61 -18.41
C ASP A 488 2.96 8.11 -18.42
N LEU A 489 4.16 8.42 -18.92
CA LEU A 489 4.65 9.79 -19.02
C LEU A 489 3.69 10.73 -19.80
N PRO A 490 3.02 10.30 -20.88
CA PRO A 490 2.01 11.13 -21.54
C PRO A 490 0.82 11.45 -20.62
N GLY A 491 0.27 10.47 -19.89
CA GLY A 491 -0.80 10.71 -18.93
C GLY A 491 -0.39 11.66 -17.82
N VAL A 492 0.80 11.45 -17.24
CA VAL A 492 1.40 12.34 -16.22
C VAL A 492 1.53 13.78 -16.73
N PHE A 493 2.04 13.96 -17.95
CA PHE A 493 2.20 15.27 -18.55
C PHE A 493 0.86 15.95 -18.83
N LEU A 494 -0.09 15.25 -19.45
CA LEU A 494 -1.42 15.80 -19.76
C LEU A 494 -2.15 16.18 -18.47
N PHE A 495 -2.08 15.36 -17.43
CA PHE A 495 -2.69 15.64 -16.14
C PHE A 495 -2.06 16.87 -15.45
N ALA A 496 -0.73 16.90 -15.32
CA ALA A 496 -0.02 18.03 -14.69
C ALA A 496 -0.21 19.34 -15.46
N ALA A 497 -0.02 19.30 -16.78
CA ALA A 497 -0.14 20.46 -17.64
C ALA A 497 -1.59 20.96 -17.70
N GLY A 498 -2.56 20.06 -17.88
CA GLY A 498 -3.98 20.40 -17.91
C GLY A 498 -4.43 21.04 -16.60
N LEU A 499 -4.10 20.43 -15.46
CA LEU A 499 -4.49 20.94 -14.15
C LEU A 499 -3.84 22.31 -13.86
N THR A 500 -2.55 22.47 -14.16
CA THR A 500 -1.83 23.73 -13.95
C THR A 500 -2.38 24.85 -14.84
N VAL A 501 -2.48 24.61 -16.15
CA VAL A 501 -2.94 25.61 -17.12
C VAL A 501 -4.39 26.00 -16.84
N PHE A 502 -5.23 25.06 -16.39
CA PHE A 502 -6.61 25.33 -16.03
C PHE A 502 -6.75 26.15 -14.73
N LEU A 503 -5.96 25.87 -13.69
CA LEU A 503 -6.11 26.51 -12.37
C LEU A 503 -5.43 27.88 -12.25
N LEU A 504 -4.31 28.10 -12.92
CA LEU A 504 -3.59 29.38 -12.88
C LEU A 504 -4.40 30.65 -13.24
N PRO A 505 -5.26 30.66 -14.29
CA PRO A 505 -5.97 31.88 -14.68
C PRO A 505 -6.88 32.44 -13.58
N PHE A 506 -7.37 31.62 -12.66
CA PHE A 506 -8.23 32.08 -11.57
C PHE A 506 -7.52 33.02 -10.58
N THR A 507 -6.20 32.89 -10.45
CA THR A 507 -5.38 33.82 -9.65
C THR A 507 -4.83 34.96 -10.51
N LEU A 508 -4.40 34.66 -11.74
CA LEU A 508 -3.76 35.64 -12.64
C LEU A 508 -4.72 36.61 -13.33
N ALA A 509 -6.01 36.28 -13.42
CA ALA A 509 -6.98 37.12 -14.12
C ALA A 509 -7.04 38.54 -13.54
N SER A 510 -6.83 38.72 -12.25
CA SER A 510 -6.88 40.04 -11.59
C SER A 510 -5.76 41.00 -12.01
N THR A 511 -4.59 40.48 -12.38
CA THR A 511 -3.41 41.26 -12.79
C THR A 511 -3.28 41.36 -14.30
N ALA A 512 -4.17 40.71 -15.05
CA ALA A 512 -4.20 40.74 -16.49
C ALA A 512 -4.72 42.08 -17.04
N PRO A 513 -4.20 42.59 -18.20
CA PRO A 513 -4.54 43.91 -18.74
C PRO A 513 -6.04 44.22 -18.86
N SER A 514 -6.88 43.23 -19.13
CA SER A 514 -8.34 43.37 -19.25
C SER A 514 -9.09 42.40 -18.35
N GLY A 515 -8.49 42.01 -17.24
CA GLY A 515 -9.10 41.05 -16.32
C GLY A 515 -9.36 39.69 -16.99
N TRP A 516 -10.55 39.14 -16.74
CA TRP A 516 -11.07 37.92 -17.37
C TRP A 516 -11.25 38.00 -18.89
N LYS A 517 -11.37 39.21 -19.47
CA LYS A 517 -11.51 39.38 -20.92
C LYS A 517 -10.18 39.30 -21.67
N THR A 518 -9.07 39.18 -20.94
CA THR A 518 -7.73 39.12 -21.53
C THR A 518 -7.58 37.82 -22.35
N PRO A 519 -7.14 37.88 -23.62
CA PRO A 519 -7.11 36.70 -24.51
C PRO A 519 -6.36 35.50 -23.94
N TYR A 520 -5.20 35.70 -23.30
CA TYR A 520 -4.41 34.59 -22.75
C TYR A 520 -5.09 33.93 -21.53
N ILE A 521 -5.91 34.66 -20.76
CA ILE A 521 -6.67 34.08 -19.64
C ILE A 521 -7.73 33.12 -20.17
N ILE A 522 -8.48 33.54 -21.20
CA ILE A 522 -9.49 32.70 -21.85
C ILE A 522 -8.81 31.48 -22.50
N ALA A 523 -7.68 31.69 -23.18
CA ALA A 523 -6.91 30.61 -23.79
C ALA A 523 -6.44 29.58 -22.74
N MET A 524 -5.94 30.00 -21.58
CA MET A 524 -5.55 29.09 -20.50
C MET A 524 -6.73 28.26 -19.98
N ILE A 525 -7.90 28.85 -19.78
CA ILE A 525 -9.08 28.12 -19.31
C ILE A 525 -9.51 27.07 -20.36
N VAL A 526 -9.65 27.48 -21.61
CA VAL A 526 -10.13 26.61 -22.70
C VAL A 526 -9.12 25.50 -23.01
N VAL A 527 -7.84 25.85 -23.15
CA VAL A 527 -6.77 24.87 -23.42
C VAL A 527 -6.57 23.95 -22.22
N GLY A 528 -6.55 24.48 -20.99
CA GLY A 528 -6.45 23.67 -19.78
C GLY A 528 -7.58 22.65 -19.66
N PHE A 529 -8.83 23.08 -19.90
CA PHE A 529 -9.98 22.18 -19.93
C PHE A 529 -9.88 21.14 -21.05
N ALA A 530 -9.53 21.56 -22.27
CA ALA A 530 -9.35 20.66 -23.41
C ALA A 530 -8.25 19.61 -23.15
N VAL A 531 -7.14 20.00 -22.51
CA VAL A 531 -6.05 19.09 -22.13
C VAL A 531 -6.50 18.11 -21.04
N LEU A 532 -7.31 18.54 -20.08
CA LEU A 532 -7.90 17.63 -19.08
C LEU A 532 -8.89 16.63 -19.70
N VAL A 533 -9.68 17.05 -20.69
CA VAL A 533 -10.54 16.15 -21.47
C VAL A 533 -9.68 15.18 -22.30
N ALA A 534 -8.61 15.67 -22.92
CA ALA A 534 -7.65 14.83 -23.65
C ALA A 534 -6.97 13.82 -22.73
N PHE A 535 -6.62 14.22 -21.50
CA PHE A 535 -6.14 13.30 -20.46
C PHE A 535 -7.17 12.20 -20.17
N ALA A 536 -8.43 12.56 -19.92
CA ALA A 536 -9.48 11.59 -19.65
C ALA A 536 -9.68 10.60 -20.82
N LEU A 537 -9.71 11.08 -22.06
CA LEU A 537 -9.83 10.24 -23.25
C LEU A 537 -8.60 9.36 -23.49
N TYR A 538 -7.40 9.91 -23.26
CA TYR A 538 -6.16 9.17 -23.34
C TYR A 538 -6.15 8.02 -22.33
N GLU A 539 -6.50 8.33 -21.08
CA GLU A 539 -6.55 7.38 -19.97
C GLU A 539 -7.54 6.24 -20.22
N THR A 540 -8.72 6.55 -20.78
CA THR A 540 -9.76 5.53 -21.01
C THR A 540 -9.50 4.68 -22.24
N HIS A 541 -8.93 5.23 -23.31
CA HIS A 541 -8.90 4.56 -24.63
C HIS A 541 -7.51 4.24 -25.14
N LEU A 542 -6.46 4.97 -24.75
CA LEU A 542 -5.12 4.86 -25.34
C LEU A 542 -4.06 4.35 -24.35
N ALA A 543 -4.25 4.58 -23.05
CA ALA A 543 -3.26 4.24 -22.03
C ALA A 543 -3.10 2.71 -21.90
N ARG A 544 -1.89 2.22 -22.18
CA ARG A 544 -1.54 0.79 -22.02
C ARG A 544 -1.49 0.36 -20.55
N SER A 545 -1.09 1.27 -19.67
CA SER A 545 -1.05 1.09 -18.22
C SER A 545 -1.63 2.33 -17.56
N PRO A 546 -2.96 2.38 -17.35
CA PRO A 546 -3.66 3.58 -16.91
C PRO A 546 -3.04 4.18 -15.64
N PHE A 547 -2.96 5.51 -15.61
CA PHE A 547 -2.64 6.31 -14.44
C PHE A 547 -3.53 5.92 -13.24
N LEU A 548 -4.85 5.88 -13.40
CA LEU A 548 -5.80 5.46 -12.37
C LEU A 548 -6.27 4.02 -12.60
N ASN A 549 -5.90 3.12 -11.69
CA ASN A 549 -6.40 1.74 -11.75
C ASN A 549 -7.91 1.70 -11.45
N HIS A 550 -8.72 1.40 -12.48
CA HIS A 550 -10.18 1.31 -12.38
C HIS A 550 -10.66 0.37 -11.27
N LYS A 551 -9.91 -0.68 -10.92
CA LYS A 551 -10.31 -1.60 -9.83
C LYS A 551 -10.50 -0.86 -8.50
N PHE A 552 -9.59 0.05 -8.15
CA PHE A 552 -9.71 0.82 -6.90
C PHE A 552 -10.82 1.86 -6.96
N LEU A 553 -11.12 2.38 -8.15
CA LEU A 553 -12.22 3.32 -8.38
C LEU A 553 -13.61 2.68 -8.34
N THR A 554 -13.72 1.36 -8.15
CA THR A 554 -15.01 0.68 -7.93
C THR A 554 -15.35 0.46 -6.45
N ASP A 555 -14.36 0.48 -5.54
CA ASP A 555 -14.64 0.33 -4.12
C ASP A 555 -15.10 1.65 -3.49
N ARG A 556 -16.35 1.66 -3.00
CA ARG A 556 -16.96 2.84 -2.37
C ARG A 556 -16.16 3.40 -1.19
N THR A 557 -15.40 2.58 -0.47
CA THR A 557 -14.56 3.02 0.65
C THR A 557 -13.37 3.80 0.16
N VAL A 558 -12.73 3.34 -0.92
CA VAL A 558 -11.61 4.03 -1.57
C VAL A 558 -12.09 5.36 -2.14
N ILE A 559 -13.20 5.36 -2.89
CA ILE A 559 -13.81 6.58 -3.43
C ILE A 559 -14.18 7.56 -2.31
N GLY A 560 -14.83 7.06 -1.25
CA GLY A 560 -15.24 7.87 -0.10
C GLY A 560 -14.05 8.51 0.61
N ALA A 561 -12.96 7.75 0.83
CA ALA A 561 -11.74 8.27 1.44
C ALA A 561 -11.04 9.30 0.55
N CYS A 562 -10.98 9.08 -0.77
CA CYS A 562 -10.39 10.01 -1.72
C CYS A 562 -11.19 11.32 -1.83
N LEU A 563 -12.51 11.25 -1.95
CA LEU A 563 -13.38 12.43 -2.01
C LEU A 563 -13.38 13.20 -0.68
N PHE A 564 -13.34 12.49 0.45
CA PHE A 564 -13.15 13.10 1.77
C PHE A 564 -11.83 13.85 1.82
N ASN A 565 -10.72 13.21 1.44
CA ASN A 565 -9.39 13.82 1.45
C ASN A 565 -9.34 15.04 0.53
N PHE A 566 -9.81 14.92 -0.71
CA PHE A 566 -9.90 16.02 -1.68
C PHE A 566 -10.67 17.22 -1.11
N THR A 567 -11.86 16.99 -0.55
CA THR A 567 -12.72 18.05 0.01
C THR A 567 -12.07 18.70 1.24
N TYR A 568 -11.50 17.90 2.14
CA TYR A 568 -10.79 18.36 3.31
C TYR A 568 -9.60 19.25 2.93
N GLN A 569 -8.80 18.83 1.96
CA GLN A 569 -7.64 19.59 1.47
C GLN A 569 -8.06 20.91 0.84
N ILE A 570 -9.14 20.95 0.04
CA ILE A 570 -9.68 22.22 -0.49
C ILE A 570 -10.04 23.14 0.67
N SER A 571 -10.82 22.64 1.64
CA SER A 571 -11.25 23.43 2.80
C SER A 571 -10.04 23.98 3.57
N TYR A 572 -9.05 23.15 3.86
CA TYR A 572 -7.84 23.53 4.61
C TYR A 572 -7.06 24.65 3.91
N TYR A 573 -6.77 24.48 2.61
CA TYR A 573 -5.99 25.47 1.86
C TYR A 573 -6.79 26.72 1.50
N CYS A 574 -8.13 26.71 1.54
CA CYS A 574 -8.91 27.94 1.38
C CYS A 574 -8.52 29.00 2.42
N TRP A 575 -8.40 28.62 3.70
CA TRP A 575 -8.17 29.58 4.80
C TRP A 575 -6.71 29.69 5.27
N ASN A 576 -5.88 28.67 5.02
CA ASN A 576 -4.53 28.58 5.59
C ASN A 576 -3.46 29.34 4.79
N SER A 577 -3.60 29.49 3.46
CA SER A 577 -2.51 29.99 2.59
C SER A 577 -1.93 31.35 2.96
N TYR A 578 -2.74 32.25 3.55
CA TYR A 578 -2.32 33.57 4.00
C TYR A 578 -2.40 33.74 5.54
N PHE A 579 -2.44 32.64 6.29
CA PHE A 579 -2.64 32.67 7.75
C PHE A 579 -1.46 33.23 8.53
N THR A 580 -0.25 32.83 8.20
CA THR A 580 0.96 33.37 8.84
C THR A 580 1.12 34.87 8.55
N SER A 581 0.79 35.34 7.34
CA SER A 581 0.75 36.77 7.01
C SER A 581 -0.29 37.53 7.85
N PHE A 582 -1.49 36.95 8.05
CA PHE A 582 -2.51 37.53 8.92
C PHE A 582 -2.02 37.66 10.38
N LEU A 583 -1.39 36.62 10.92
CA LEU A 583 -0.90 36.62 12.30
C LEU A 583 0.18 37.70 12.54
N GLN A 584 1.04 37.93 11.55
CA GLN A 584 2.07 38.97 11.65
C GLN A 584 1.50 40.37 11.46
N VAL A 585 0.60 40.57 10.48
CA VAL A 585 0.08 41.90 10.12
C VAL A 585 -1.04 42.35 11.06
N VAL A 586 -1.99 41.48 11.34
CA VAL A 586 -3.19 41.80 12.12
C VAL A 586 -2.94 41.60 13.60
N CYS A 587 -2.37 40.46 14.00
CA CYS A 587 -2.14 40.15 15.42
C CYS A 587 -0.80 40.68 15.95
N ASN A 588 -0.01 41.36 15.09
CA ASN A 588 1.30 41.93 15.45
C ASN A 588 2.28 40.92 16.09
N LEU A 589 2.23 39.67 15.62
CA LEU A 589 3.12 38.64 16.10
C LEU A 589 4.48 38.68 15.38
N SER A 590 5.54 38.36 16.10
CA SER A 590 6.83 38.04 15.49
C SER A 590 6.73 36.78 14.62
N VAL A 591 7.73 36.57 13.76
CA VAL A 591 7.80 35.36 12.92
C VAL A 591 7.73 34.09 13.77
N ALA A 592 8.48 34.02 14.86
CA ALA A 592 8.46 32.88 15.75
C ALA A 592 7.08 32.66 16.38
N ASN A 593 6.44 33.71 16.91
CA ASN A 593 5.14 33.59 17.57
C ASN A 593 4.01 33.25 16.59
N ALA A 594 4.02 33.82 15.38
CA ALA A 594 3.10 33.44 14.31
C ALA A 594 3.30 31.98 13.89
N GLY A 595 4.56 31.54 13.81
CA GLY A 595 4.90 30.14 13.54
C GLY A 595 4.45 29.18 14.66
N TYR A 596 4.50 29.58 15.93
CA TYR A 596 3.98 28.78 17.05
C TYR A 596 2.47 28.59 16.97
N VAL A 597 1.71 29.66 16.68
CA VAL A 597 0.26 29.56 16.48
C VAL A 597 -0.06 28.65 15.28
N ASN A 598 0.63 28.82 14.15
CA ASN A 598 0.47 27.96 12.98
C ASN A 598 0.87 26.49 13.25
N SER A 599 1.77 26.24 14.20
CA SER A 599 2.21 24.90 14.56
C SER A 599 1.31 24.21 15.60
N THR A 600 0.20 24.84 16.02
CA THR A 600 -0.80 24.22 16.92
C THR A 600 -1.22 22.84 16.42
N PHE A 601 -1.42 22.69 15.11
CA PHE A 601 -1.76 21.43 14.46
C PHE A 601 -0.74 20.32 14.75
N GLN A 602 0.54 20.63 14.67
CA GLN A 602 1.62 19.66 14.89
C GLN A 602 1.67 19.19 16.35
N VAL A 603 1.46 20.10 17.30
CA VAL A 603 1.49 19.79 18.73
C VAL A 603 0.29 18.94 19.13
N VAL A 604 -0.92 19.36 18.74
CA VAL A 604 -2.17 18.64 19.07
C VAL A 604 -2.18 17.26 18.42
N SER A 605 -1.81 17.16 17.14
CA SER A 605 -1.79 15.88 16.42
C SER A 605 -0.83 14.87 17.05
N GLY A 606 0.36 15.30 17.46
CA GLY A 606 1.36 14.39 18.03
C GLY A 606 0.92 13.68 19.30
N VAL A 607 0.08 14.31 20.14
CA VAL A 607 -0.50 13.67 21.34
C VAL A 607 -1.79 12.91 20.98
N LEU A 608 -2.69 13.55 20.24
CA LEU A 608 -4.02 13.02 19.97
C LEU A 608 -3.98 11.72 19.16
N LEU A 609 -3.05 11.61 18.19
CA LEU A 609 -2.98 10.44 17.32
C LEU A 609 -2.59 9.16 18.07
N PHE A 610 -1.85 9.23 19.18
CA PHE A 610 -1.60 8.05 20.02
C PHE A 610 -2.89 7.57 20.67
N ILE A 611 -3.69 8.49 21.22
CA ILE A 611 -4.98 8.19 21.85
C ILE A 611 -5.93 7.57 20.82
N VAL A 612 -6.05 8.19 19.65
CA VAL A 612 -6.93 7.72 18.58
C VAL A 612 -6.44 6.40 17.99
N GLY A 613 -5.14 6.25 17.74
CA GLY A 613 -4.53 5.00 17.28
C GLY A 613 -4.75 3.85 18.26
N TYR A 614 -4.66 4.11 19.57
CA TYR A 614 -4.96 3.15 20.61
C TYR A 614 -6.45 2.75 20.62
N PHE A 615 -7.36 3.72 20.51
CA PHE A 615 -8.79 3.44 20.40
C PHE A 615 -9.15 2.62 19.15
N ILE A 616 -8.52 2.89 18.00
CA ILE A 616 -8.70 2.10 16.79
C ILE A 616 -8.19 0.67 17.00
N ARG A 617 -7.02 0.49 17.63
CA ARG A 617 -6.48 -0.84 17.97
C ARG A 617 -7.42 -1.63 18.90
N LEU A 618 -8.05 -0.96 19.87
CA LEU A 618 -8.98 -1.56 20.82
C LEU A 618 -10.33 -1.90 20.19
N THR A 619 -10.93 -0.98 19.44
CA THR A 619 -12.27 -1.16 18.86
C THR A 619 -12.25 -1.99 17.57
N GLY A 620 -11.19 -1.86 16.77
CA GLY A 620 -11.08 -2.43 15.42
C GLY A 620 -11.90 -1.68 14.37
N ARG A 621 -12.71 -0.67 14.76
CA ARG A 621 -13.60 0.08 13.88
C ARG A 621 -13.26 1.56 13.97
N PHE A 622 -13.13 2.22 12.82
CA PHE A 622 -12.66 3.61 12.76
C PHE A 622 -13.70 4.59 12.17
N LYS A 623 -14.77 4.09 11.52
CA LYS A 623 -15.74 4.95 10.81
C LYS A 623 -16.41 6.00 11.72
N TRP A 624 -16.73 5.64 12.95
CA TRP A 624 -17.43 6.54 13.89
C TRP A 624 -16.61 7.80 14.21
N LEU A 625 -15.28 7.73 14.13
CA LEU A 625 -14.39 8.87 14.37
C LEU A 625 -14.58 9.99 13.32
N PHE A 626 -14.95 9.66 12.08
CA PHE A 626 -15.28 10.69 11.08
C PHE A 626 -16.44 11.57 11.58
N PHE A 627 -17.52 10.95 12.08
CA PHE A 627 -18.71 11.67 12.54
C PHE A 627 -18.49 12.39 13.87
N ALA A 628 -17.58 11.91 14.72
CA ALA A 628 -17.23 12.59 15.97
C ALA A 628 -16.36 13.84 15.71
N CYS A 629 -15.37 13.72 14.83
CA CYS A 629 -14.37 14.77 14.59
C CYS A 629 -14.83 15.84 13.59
N LEU A 630 -15.72 15.52 12.65
CA LEU A 630 -16.20 16.45 11.62
C LEU A 630 -16.92 17.68 12.19
N PRO A 631 -17.88 17.55 13.14
CA PRO A 631 -18.51 18.71 13.78
C PRO A 631 -17.50 19.59 14.55
N ILE A 632 -16.51 18.98 15.21
CA ILE A 632 -15.48 19.72 15.96
C ILE A 632 -14.63 20.57 15.02
N TYR A 633 -14.22 19.99 13.88
CA TYR A 633 -13.48 20.72 12.86
C TYR A 633 -14.28 21.91 12.31
N MET A 634 -15.55 21.68 11.97
CA MET A 634 -16.44 22.72 11.47
C MET A 634 -16.73 23.81 12.49
N LEU A 635 -16.88 23.45 13.78
CA LEU A 635 -16.99 24.40 14.87
C LEU A 635 -15.76 25.29 14.94
N GLY A 636 -14.55 24.71 14.86
CA GLY A 636 -13.29 25.44 14.84
C GLY A 636 -13.24 26.46 13.69
N LEU A 637 -13.54 26.03 12.46
CA LEU A 637 -13.58 26.94 11.31
C LEU A 637 -14.67 28.01 11.42
N GLY A 638 -15.87 27.64 11.87
CA GLY A 638 -16.99 28.56 12.01
C GLY A 638 -16.73 29.65 13.04
N LEU A 639 -16.17 29.29 14.20
CA LEU A 639 -15.73 30.25 15.22
C LEU A 639 -14.58 31.13 14.71
N MET A 640 -13.67 30.56 13.92
CA MET A 640 -12.55 31.31 13.35
C MET A 640 -13.03 32.45 12.43
N ILE A 641 -14.20 32.35 11.78
CA ILE A 641 -14.78 33.46 11.00
C ILE A 641 -14.99 34.71 11.86
N HIS A 642 -15.48 34.51 13.10
CA HIS A 642 -15.75 35.59 14.04
C HIS A 642 -14.46 36.10 14.71
N PHE A 643 -13.58 35.20 15.15
CA PHE A 643 -12.39 35.58 15.93
C PHE A 643 -11.20 36.02 15.09
N ARG A 644 -11.14 35.66 13.80
CA ARG A 644 -10.07 36.07 12.88
C ARG A 644 -10.35 37.45 12.26
N GLN A 645 -10.55 38.43 13.13
CA GLN A 645 -10.78 39.84 12.80
C GLN A 645 -9.71 40.72 13.46
N PRO A 646 -9.50 41.96 12.99
CA PRO A 646 -8.69 42.94 13.71
C PRO A 646 -9.16 43.14 15.15
N ASN A 647 -8.23 43.45 16.05
CA ASN A 647 -8.48 43.78 17.47
C ASN A 647 -9.08 42.65 18.32
N GLN A 648 -9.00 41.39 17.87
CA GLN A 648 -9.42 40.23 18.65
C GLN A 648 -8.27 39.65 19.48
N TYR A 649 -8.61 39.03 20.63
CA TYR A 649 -7.62 38.36 21.46
C TYR A 649 -7.10 37.08 20.77
N ILE A 650 -5.78 36.98 20.66
CA ILE A 650 -5.10 35.87 19.97
C ILE A 650 -5.46 34.49 20.52
N GLY A 651 -5.77 34.38 21.82
CA GLY A 651 -6.15 33.11 22.43
C GLY A 651 -7.40 32.47 21.82
N TYR A 652 -8.33 33.27 21.29
CA TYR A 652 -9.50 32.72 20.60
C TYR A 652 -9.14 32.10 19.24
N ILE A 653 -8.15 32.66 18.55
CA ILE A 653 -7.62 32.07 17.31
C ILE A 653 -6.92 30.75 17.63
N VAL A 654 -6.10 30.71 18.69
CA VAL A 654 -5.45 29.47 19.15
C VAL A 654 -6.48 28.41 19.55
N MET A 655 -7.57 28.79 20.22
CA MET A 655 -8.67 27.89 20.53
C MET A 655 -9.30 27.28 19.26
N CYS A 656 -9.57 28.11 18.25
CA CYS A 656 -10.09 27.63 16.97
C CYS A 656 -9.12 26.65 16.30
N GLU A 657 -7.82 26.97 16.28
CA GLU A 657 -6.76 26.09 15.78
C GLU A 657 -6.74 24.75 16.51
N ILE A 658 -6.94 24.72 17.84
CA ILE A 658 -7.01 23.46 18.59
C ILE A 658 -8.18 22.60 18.08
N PHE A 659 -9.38 23.15 17.91
CA PHE A 659 -10.53 22.40 17.38
C PHE A 659 -10.30 21.88 15.95
N ILE A 660 -9.76 22.72 15.08
CA ILE A 660 -9.35 22.35 13.71
C ILE A 660 -8.31 21.23 13.76
N SER A 661 -7.35 21.31 14.68
CA SER A 661 -6.28 20.32 14.81
C SER A 661 -6.78 18.96 15.30
N VAL A 662 -7.72 18.96 16.24
CA VAL A 662 -8.36 17.73 16.74
C VAL A 662 -9.06 17.00 15.60
N GLY A 663 -9.85 17.71 14.79
CA GLY A 663 -10.54 17.08 13.67
C GLY A 663 -9.61 16.68 12.52
N GLY A 664 -8.79 17.63 12.06
CA GLY A 664 -7.96 17.48 10.86
C GLY A 664 -6.92 16.37 10.99
N SER A 665 -6.24 16.26 12.14
CA SER A 665 -5.25 15.20 12.36
C SER A 665 -5.87 13.80 12.31
N VAL A 666 -7.06 13.65 12.89
CA VAL A 666 -7.81 12.39 12.85
C VAL A 666 -8.21 12.05 11.42
N PHE A 667 -8.71 13.00 10.62
CA PHE A 667 -9.09 12.72 9.24
C PHE A 667 -7.95 12.16 8.39
N VAL A 668 -6.75 12.77 8.48
CA VAL A 668 -5.56 12.31 7.76
C VAL A 668 -5.27 10.85 8.08
N LEU A 669 -5.35 10.46 9.35
CA LEU A 669 -5.18 9.08 9.77
C LEU A 669 -6.30 8.17 9.23
N LEU A 670 -7.56 8.59 9.33
CA LEU A 670 -8.71 7.75 8.98
C LEU A 670 -8.80 7.47 7.49
N VAL A 671 -8.57 8.45 6.63
CA VAL A 671 -8.62 8.24 5.16
C VAL A 671 -7.51 7.29 4.72
N GLN A 672 -6.34 7.35 5.36
CA GLN A 672 -5.24 6.43 5.09
C GLN A 672 -5.56 5.00 5.55
N ILE A 673 -6.10 4.83 6.76
CA ILE A 673 -6.56 3.51 7.23
C ILE A 673 -7.66 2.96 6.32
N ALA A 674 -8.59 3.80 5.88
CA ALA A 674 -9.72 3.39 5.04
C ALA A 674 -9.26 2.78 3.72
N VAL A 675 -8.34 3.44 3.00
CA VAL A 675 -7.84 2.92 1.71
C VAL A 675 -6.99 1.66 1.90
N LEU A 676 -6.16 1.62 2.95
CA LEU A 676 -5.30 0.47 3.24
C LEU A 676 -6.10 -0.76 3.67
N ALA A 677 -7.23 -0.58 4.34
CA ALA A 677 -8.08 -1.69 4.76
C ALA A 677 -8.81 -2.40 3.61
N CYS A 678 -8.80 -1.83 2.40
CA CYS A 678 -9.50 -2.34 1.23
C CYS A 678 -8.61 -3.13 0.25
N VAL A 679 -7.30 -3.22 0.51
CA VAL A 679 -6.35 -3.78 -0.45
C VAL A 679 -5.35 -4.72 0.21
N ASP A 680 -4.84 -5.67 -0.56
CA ASP A 680 -3.74 -6.55 -0.14
C ASP A 680 -2.38 -5.83 -0.15
N HIS A 681 -1.36 -6.45 0.43
CA HIS A 681 -0.01 -5.88 0.58
C HIS A 681 0.54 -5.34 -0.75
N GLN A 682 0.42 -6.11 -1.82
CA GLN A 682 0.96 -5.76 -3.13
C GLN A 682 0.41 -4.45 -3.72
N HIS A 683 -0.74 -3.98 -3.25
CA HIS A 683 -1.43 -2.79 -3.76
C HIS A 683 -1.35 -1.59 -2.82
N VAL A 684 -0.62 -1.69 -1.70
CA VAL A 684 -0.47 -0.64 -0.69
C VAL A 684 0.08 0.65 -1.28
N ALA A 685 1.15 0.56 -2.08
CA ALA A 685 1.74 1.72 -2.73
C ALA A 685 0.73 2.39 -3.68
N ALA A 686 0.15 1.62 -4.61
CA ALA A 686 -0.81 2.13 -5.58
C ALA A 686 -2.03 2.82 -4.94
N VAL A 687 -2.65 2.25 -3.89
CA VAL A 687 -3.83 2.87 -3.25
C VAL A 687 -3.47 4.13 -2.45
N LEU A 688 -2.29 4.16 -1.82
CA LEU A 688 -1.79 5.36 -1.16
C LEU A 688 -1.49 6.45 -2.19
N ALA A 689 -0.88 6.12 -3.33
CA ALA A 689 -0.66 7.10 -4.38
C ALA A 689 -1.97 7.70 -4.86
N LEU A 690 -3.02 6.91 -5.07
CA LEU A 690 -4.35 7.43 -5.41
C LEU A 690 -4.89 8.43 -4.37
N LEU A 691 -4.77 8.10 -3.07
CA LEU A 691 -5.17 8.99 -1.99
C LEU A 691 -4.37 10.30 -1.99
N TYR A 692 -3.06 10.22 -2.24
CA TYR A 692 -2.16 11.39 -2.26
C TYR A 692 -2.36 12.26 -3.51
N VAL A 693 -2.61 11.66 -4.69
CA VAL A 693 -3.00 12.37 -5.92
C VAL A 693 -4.25 13.19 -5.65
N THR A 694 -5.30 12.56 -5.12
CA THR A 694 -6.57 13.25 -4.86
C THR A 694 -6.45 14.34 -3.81
N GLY A 695 -5.61 14.12 -2.79
CA GLY A 695 -5.24 15.16 -1.83
C GLY A 695 -4.54 16.35 -2.49
N GLY A 696 -3.51 16.09 -3.30
CA GLY A 696 -2.74 17.14 -3.97
C GLY A 696 -3.54 17.93 -5.02
N ILE A 697 -4.52 17.32 -5.69
CA ILE A 697 -5.50 18.07 -6.50
C ILE A 697 -6.31 19.01 -5.60
N GLY A 698 -6.76 18.52 -4.44
CA GLY A 698 -7.47 19.32 -3.45
C GLY A 698 -6.65 20.51 -2.96
N ASP A 699 -5.35 20.31 -2.73
CA ASP A 699 -4.41 21.38 -2.38
C ASP A 699 -4.34 22.46 -3.47
N ALA A 700 -4.18 22.05 -4.73
CA ALA A 700 -4.10 22.97 -5.87
C ALA A 700 -5.40 23.77 -6.02
N VAL A 701 -6.56 23.11 -5.92
CA VAL A 701 -7.88 23.76 -5.98
C VAL A 701 -8.09 24.71 -4.80
N GLY A 702 -7.78 24.29 -3.57
CA GLY A 702 -7.90 25.13 -2.38
C GLY A 702 -7.03 26.39 -2.43
N ASN A 703 -5.78 26.25 -2.88
CA ASN A 703 -4.89 27.40 -3.11
C ASN A 703 -5.41 28.32 -4.23
N THR A 704 -6.02 27.75 -5.26
CA THR A 704 -6.66 28.52 -6.34
C THR A 704 -7.84 29.34 -5.83
N VAL A 705 -8.72 28.73 -5.02
CA VAL A 705 -9.85 29.44 -4.39
C VAL A 705 -9.33 30.54 -3.46
N SER A 706 -8.34 30.25 -2.62
CA SER A 706 -7.72 31.24 -1.73
C SER A 706 -7.11 32.41 -2.53
N GLY A 707 -6.31 32.13 -3.57
CA GLY A 707 -5.72 33.15 -4.43
C GLY A 707 -6.76 33.99 -5.17
N ALA A 708 -7.81 33.37 -5.70
CA ALA A 708 -8.90 34.06 -6.36
C ALA A 708 -9.68 34.99 -5.41
N ILE A 709 -9.95 34.54 -4.18
CA ILE A 709 -10.58 35.40 -3.16
C ILE A 709 -9.64 36.56 -2.81
N TRP A 710 -8.38 36.27 -2.47
CA TRP A 710 -7.39 37.28 -2.10
C TRP A 710 -7.29 38.42 -3.12
N THR A 711 -7.10 38.06 -4.38
CA THR A 711 -6.94 39.01 -5.50
C THR A 711 -8.20 39.83 -5.76
N ASN A 712 -9.39 39.27 -5.53
CA ASN A 712 -10.65 39.97 -5.76
C ASN A 712 -11.15 40.79 -4.58
N THR A 713 -10.66 40.54 -3.36
CA THR A 713 -11.17 41.19 -2.14
C THR A 713 -10.15 42.10 -1.47
N PHE A 714 -8.92 41.63 -1.25
CA PHE A 714 -7.95 42.35 -0.42
C PHE A 714 -7.54 43.68 -1.04
N ALA A 715 -7.12 43.67 -2.32
CA ALA A 715 -6.65 44.89 -2.99
C ALA A 715 -7.76 45.95 -3.12
N LYS A 716 -9.01 45.52 -3.38
CA LYS A 716 -10.16 46.43 -3.50
C LYS A 716 -10.53 47.03 -2.15
N GLU A 717 -10.52 46.22 -1.08
CA GLU A 717 -10.83 46.72 0.25
C GLU A 717 -9.72 47.63 0.78
N LEU A 718 -8.46 47.28 0.51
CA LEU A 718 -7.31 48.13 0.84
C LEU A 718 -7.43 49.50 0.17
N ALA A 719 -7.77 49.55 -1.13
CA ALA A 719 -7.96 50.80 -1.87
C ALA A 719 -9.09 51.68 -1.31
N ARG A 720 -10.13 51.08 -0.71
CA ARG A 720 -11.24 51.85 -0.10
C ARG A 720 -10.87 52.44 1.25
N LYS A 721 -9.97 51.79 1.98
CA LYS A 721 -9.66 52.10 3.38
C LYS A 721 -8.36 52.89 3.54
N LEU A 722 -7.47 52.84 2.56
CA LEU A 722 -6.21 53.56 2.60
C LEU A 722 -6.44 55.08 2.63
N PRO A 723 -5.68 55.84 3.44
CA PRO A 723 -5.64 57.29 3.33
C PRO A 723 -5.28 57.74 1.92
N ALA A 724 -5.84 58.87 1.47
CA ALA A 724 -5.65 59.37 0.10
C ALA A 724 -4.16 59.56 -0.27
N GLU A 725 -3.33 59.95 0.71
CA GLU A 725 -1.89 60.15 0.57
C GLU A 725 -1.11 58.85 0.30
N GLU A 726 -1.66 57.72 0.74
CA GLU A 726 -1.03 56.40 0.64
C GLU A 726 -1.52 55.61 -0.58
N LEU A 727 -2.61 56.05 -1.25
CA LEU A 727 -3.16 55.39 -2.45
C LEU A 727 -2.13 55.14 -3.57
N PRO A 728 -1.17 56.04 -3.86
CA PRO A 728 -0.11 55.77 -4.83
C PRO A 728 0.75 54.55 -4.48
N LYS A 729 0.82 54.16 -3.19
CA LYS A 729 1.59 53.00 -2.70
C LYS A 729 0.76 51.72 -2.67
N LEU A 730 -0.52 51.74 -3.07
CA LEU A 730 -1.44 50.60 -2.99
C LEU A 730 -0.83 49.30 -3.54
N VAL A 731 -0.26 49.34 -4.75
CA VAL A 731 0.34 48.16 -5.41
C VAL A 731 1.55 47.65 -4.63
N THR A 732 2.36 48.55 -4.10
CA THR A 732 3.55 48.22 -3.31
C THR A 732 3.20 47.60 -1.96
N ILE A 733 2.15 48.12 -1.29
CA ILE A 733 1.62 47.56 -0.04
C ILE A 733 1.00 46.19 -0.30
N TYR A 734 0.23 46.05 -1.38
CA TYR A 734 -0.40 44.79 -1.76
C TYR A 734 0.61 43.66 -1.99
N SER A 735 1.72 43.97 -2.65
CA SER A 735 2.68 42.97 -3.15
C SER A 735 3.81 42.63 -2.18
N SER A 736 3.89 43.27 -1.00
CA SER A 736 5.01 43.08 -0.06
C SER A 736 4.58 43.05 1.40
N LEU A 737 4.77 41.89 2.04
CA LEU A 737 4.55 41.72 3.49
C LEU A 737 5.48 42.64 4.30
N LYS A 738 6.72 42.84 3.84
CA LYS A 738 7.68 43.73 4.52
C LYS A 738 7.19 45.18 4.53
N VAL A 739 6.62 45.65 3.43
CA VAL A 739 6.05 47.01 3.35
C VAL A 739 4.86 47.13 4.29
N GLN A 740 3.98 46.13 4.32
CA GLN A 740 2.85 46.11 5.26
C GLN A 740 3.30 46.21 6.72
N LEU A 741 4.34 45.45 7.10
CA LEU A 741 4.94 45.44 8.45
C LEU A 741 5.71 46.72 8.81
N ALA A 742 6.15 47.51 7.83
CA ALA A 742 6.84 48.78 8.07
C ALA A 742 5.91 49.89 8.54
N TYR A 743 4.60 49.80 8.31
CA TYR A 743 3.64 50.77 8.85
C TYR A 743 3.53 50.62 10.38
N PRO A 744 3.69 51.71 11.15
CA PRO A 744 3.58 51.67 12.61
C PRO A 744 2.23 51.13 13.07
N VAL A 745 2.24 50.29 14.10
CA VAL A 745 1.02 49.77 14.73
C VAL A 745 0.18 50.94 15.24
N GLY A 746 -1.10 50.96 14.87
CA GLY A 746 -2.04 52.03 15.21
C GLY A 746 -2.07 53.20 14.21
N SER A 747 -1.17 53.25 13.22
CA SER A 747 -1.30 54.23 12.11
C SER A 747 -2.52 53.94 11.23
N GLU A 748 -3.10 54.97 10.62
CA GLU A 748 -4.26 54.81 9.73
C GLU A 748 -3.97 53.84 8.58
N GLY A 749 -2.79 53.93 7.96
CA GLY A 749 -2.34 52.99 6.94
C GLY A 749 -2.27 51.55 7.45
N ARG A 750 -1.75 51.32 8.67
CA ARG A 750 -1.70 49.98 9.27
C ARG A 750 -3.10 49.44 9.56
N VAL A 751 -4.00 50.25 10.11
CA VAL A 751 -5.39 49.85 10.40
C VAL A 751 -6.12 49.48 9.11
N ALA A 752 -5.98 50.28 8.05
CA ALA A 752 -6.55 49.99 6.74
C ALA A 752 -6.08 48.64 6.17
N ILE A 753 -4.78 48.34 6.31
CA ILE A 753 -4.22 47.03 5.92
C ILE A 753 -4.84 45.90 6.74
N GLN A 754 -4.97 46.07 8.05
CA GLN A 754 -5.52 45.06 8.94
C GLN A 754 -7.00 44.77 8.64
N GLU A 755 -7.80 45.80 8.37
CA GLU A 755 -9.19 45.65 7.96
C GLU A 755 -9.33 44.91 6.63
N ALA A 756 -8.49 45.23 5.64
CA ALA A 756 -8.47 44.53 4.36
C ALA A 756 -8.14 43.03 4.52
N TYR A 757 -7.21 42.69 5.43
CA TYR A 757 -6.93 41.30 5.80
C TYR A 757 -8.16 40.60 6.39
N GLY A 758 -8.81 41.21 7.40
CA GLY A 758 -10.01 40.65 8.02
C GLY A 758 -11.12 40.38 6.99
N TYR A 759 -11.35 41.34 6.09
CA TYR A 759 -12.34 41.22 5.03
C TYR A 759 -12.07 40.06 4.06
N ALA A 760 -10.82 39.87 3.64
CA ALA A 760 -10.44 38.77 2.76
C ALA A 760 -10.51 37.41 3.47
N GLN A 761 -9.97 37.32 4.69
CA GLN A 761 -9.90 36.07 5.46
C GLN A 761 -11.27 35.54 5.87
N THR A 762 -12.22 36.42 6.18
CA THR A 762 -13.61 36.03 6.46
C THR A 762 -14.21 35.22 5.30
N ARG A 763 -13.98 35.66 4.06
CA ARG A 763 -14.51 35.00 2.85
C ARG A 763 -13.81 33.67 2.56
N MET A 764 -12.51 33.62 2.77
CA MET A 764 -11.72 32.39 2.66
C MET A 764 -12.21 31.32 3.65
N LEU A 765 -12.44 31.72 4.90
CA LEU A 765 -12.99 30.83 5.92
C LEU A 765 -14.42 30.39 5.60
N ALA A 766 -15.28 31.31 5.16
CA ALA A 766 -16.65 30.98 4.76
C ALA A 766 -16.68 29.96 3.61
N ALA A 767 -15.81 30.11 2.61
CA ALA A 767 -15.66 29.14 1.53
C ALA A 767 -15.20 27.77 2.07
N GLY A 768 -14.19 27.75 2.94
CA GLY A 768 -13.69 26.52 3.57
C GLY A 768 -14.78 25.78 4.36
N VAL A 769 -15.51 26.48 5.22
CA VAL A 769 -16.64 25.91 6.00
C VAL A 769 -17.70 25.31 5.08
N GLY A 770 -18.09 26.05 4.03
CA GLY A 770 -19.10 25.58 3.08
C GLY A 770 -18.68 24.28 2.38
N ILE A 771 -17.43 24.21 1.91
CA ILE A 771 -16.88 23.04 1.22
C ILE A 771 -16.78 21.84 2.17
N MET A 772 -16.38 22.06 3.43
CA MET A 772 -16.24 21.01 4.44
C MET A 772 -17.54 20.25 4.72
N THR A 773 -18.71 20.85 4.46
CA THR A 773 -20.02 20.18 4.63
C THR A 773 -20.15 18.90 3.78
N LEU A 774 -19.50 18.85 2.61
CA LEU A 774 -19.55 17.69 1.71
C LEU A 774 -18.88 16.45 2.33
N CYS A 775 -17.96 16.63 3.28
CA CYS A 775 -17.30 15.54 3.99
C CYS A 775 -18.29 14.64 4.75
N PHE A 776 -19.47 15.14 5.15
CA PHE A 776 -20.51 14.28 5.73
C PHE A 776 -20.96 13.21 4.74
N LEU A 777 -21.21 13.59 3.49
CA LEU A 777 -21.64 12.68 2.42
C LEU A 777 -20.57 11.62 2.14
N TRP A 778 -19.30 12.04 2.09
CA TRP A 778 -18.17 11.15 1.83
C TRP A 778 -17.91 10.18 2.99
N ALA A 779 -18.07 10.63 4.23
CA ALA A 779 -17.97 9.76 5.41
C ALA A 779 -19.05 8.67 5.43
N PHE A 780 -20.25 8.94 4.90
CA PHE A 780 -21.29 7.92 4.77
C PHE A 780 -20.91 6.81 3.78
N LEU A 781 -20.23 7.16 2.67
CA LEU A 781 -19.82 6.23 1.62
C LEU A 781 -18.78 5.20 2.11
N ILE A 782 -17.92 5.59 3.05
CA ILE A 782 -16.88 4.74 3.64
C ILE A 782 -17.51 3.57 4.41
N ARG A 783 -17.09 2.33 4.12
CA ARG A 783 -17.56 1.14 4.86
C ARG A 783 -17.02 1.14 6.29
N ASN A 784 -17.80 0.63 7.25
CA ASN A 784 -17.32 0.43 8.61
C ASN A 784 -16.47 -0.84 8.68
N LEU A 785 -15.23 -0.83 8.17
CA LEU A 785 -14.37 -2.02 8.11
C LEU A 785 -13.77 -2.37 9.48
N ASN A 786 -13.41 -3.65 9.68
CA ASN A 786 -12.75 -4.13 10.89
C ASN A 786 -11.26 -4.41 10.64
N VAL A 787 -10.39 -3.55 11.16
CA VAL A 787 -8.93 -3.66 10.96
C VAL A 787 -8.26 -4.78 11.77
N LYS A 788 -9.01 -5.49 12.64
CA LYS A 788 -8.49 -6.64 13.39
C LYS A 788 -8.45 -7.94 12.60
N VAL A 789 -9.27 -8.05 11.54
CA VAL A 789 -9.49 -9.32 10.82
C VAL A 789 -8.59 -9.42 9.58
N ASN A 790 -8.28 -8.29 8.93
CA ASN A 790 -7.48 -8.26 7.71
C ASN A 790 -5.98 -8.32 8.03
N LYS A 791 -5.34 -9.48 7.78
CA LYS A 791 -3.88 -9.62 7.80
C LYS A 791 -3.31 -9.14 6.47
N GLN A 792 -2.66 -7.98 6.47
CA GLN A 792 -2.12 -7.34 5.27
C GLN A 792 -0.60 -7.53 5.11
N THR A 793 0.17 -7.78 6.17
CA THR A 793 1.65 -7.80 6.13
C THR A 793 2.23 -9.10 6.69
N LYS A 794 3.41 -9.49 6.18
CA LYS A 794 4.16 -10.71 6.58
C LYS A 794 5.49 -10.34 7.25
N GLY A 795 5.99 -11.24 8.11
CA GLY A 795 7.29 -11.10 8.79
C GLY A 795 7.20 -10.43 10.16
N VAL A 796 8.35 -10.00 10.71
CA VAL A 796 8.41 -9.29 11.99
C VAL A 796 7.91 -7.86 11.79
N VAL A 797 6.64 -7.64 12.12
CA VAL A 797 5.94 -6.35 11.94
C VAL A 797 5.42 -5.80 13.27
N PHE A 798 5.28 -4.48 13.36
CA PHE A 798 4.79 -3.77 14.55
C PHE A 798 3.27 -3.82 14.72
#